data_AF-A0A936H876-F1
#
_entry.id   AF-A0A936H876-F1
#
_cell.length_a   1.000
_cell.length_b   1.000
_cell.length_c   1.000
_cell.angle_alpha   90.00
_cell.angle_beta   90.00
_cell.angle_gamma   90.00
#
_symmetry.space_group_name_H-M   'P 1'
#
loop_
_entity.id
_entity.type
_entity.pdbx_description
1 polymer ?
#
loop_
_entity_poly.entity_id
_entity_poly.type
_entity_poly.pdbx_seq_one_letter_code
_entity_poly.pdbx_strand_id
1 'polypeptide(L)'
;MNHDLQPRPDPPARPLRTPLLSLTLVTLLLLLAPLLGVSYYALVAFERKLLPEMEQKAVRVGLSVDGEIRRAVDFGVPFAKLEGMEPFFAAKLAAVPDLAYIAVTARDGAVLYQQGRLDAQQRAHLAAQTAAVLATGAPLGKLTPRYRLPAVLETLAGERSAPPAAPPDSGDFYRIALPVGARETAGVIHLGIDAGVVARQIETMLLDIAIVLAVAVVAAFELLLLVAVSGVSEPLRQLDALLQRLSRGDFSRTLPEAARDRLGRLGRSLNAQIERVNAGYRAASRPQAAVTARADDPRAGAILDGSSTDDRRLAELIPARAAVFLLVFAEELTRPFFPLYVRELTPSIDGWSRDWLAAGSISLFMAALALFVPLASVWSERIDRRRLFWCGALLSGAGLIGTGFAGGYGELLLWRVLSALGYALAFAACQDCLFACSDSTNRVRGAALFAGGLAAASFCGPAIGGILAERIGYEATFAAGAALAAASGLLAARFIPRRGPPRQSCGGENPTARGKAAAKLLGNPRFLILTACAAAPAKLVLVGFLFFLAPALLAERGDSLSEIGRAVMGYGVAAAVCAPLFARWVQRWNAPGFAFGLGCVLAGLGLIPVLFAPGPYTVLLASAGLGVGQALLASAQAPLLALVGRDAIAARGERSVTDVYRSIEYVGAAAGPLAAAAGASAFGYAGAALALGAFGTVSAVLFGAAFLILGASPEDDDAAFAAPDEESAPCSP
;
A
#
# COMPACT_ATOMS: atom_id res chain seq x y z
N MET A 1 -4.18 27.12 64.87
CA MET A 1 -5.45 26.61 64.30
C MET A 1 -5.10 25.66 63.17
N ASN A 2 -4.95 24.37 63.50
CA ASN A 2 -4.78 23.30 62.53
C ASN A 2 -6.14 23.02 61.90
N HIS A 3 -6.32 23.38 60.64
CA HIS A 3 -7.46 22.90 59.85
C HIS A 3 -7.07 21.57 59.22
N ASP A 4 -7.66 20.49 59.74
CA ASP A 4 -7.67 19.16 59.13
C ASP A 4 -8.29 19.25 57.72
N LEU A 5 -7.44 19.27 56.71
CA LEU A 5 -7.84 19.04 55.32
C LEU A 5 -7.86 17.53 55.09
N GLN A 6 -9.00 16.90 55.35
CA GLN A 6 -9.25 15.53 54.90
C GLN A 6 -9.15 15.47 53.36
N PRO A 7 -8.46 14.47 52.78
CA PRO A 7 -8.42 14.29 51.33
C PRO A 7 -9.84 14.01 50.82
N ARG A 8 -10.34 14.86 49.92
CA ARG A 8 -11.62 14.61 49.24
C ARG A 8 -11.55 13.27 48.50
N PRO A 9 -12.60 12.44 48.55
CA PRO A 9 -12.66 11.22 47.75
C PRO A 9 -12.54 11.58 46.27
N ASP A 10 -11.69 10.84 45.55
CA ASP A 10 -11.50 11.01 44.12
C ASP A 10 -12.86 10.87 43.40
N PRO A 11 -13.24 11.81 42.52
CA PRO A 11 -14.46 11.66 41.74
C PRO A 11 -14.36 10.41 40.86
N PRO A 12 -15.45 9.65 40.66
CA PRO A 12 -15.43 8.47 39.81
C PRO A 12 -14.96 8.88 38.41
N ALA A 13 -13.90 8.24 37.91
CA ALA A 13 -13.36 8.45 36.58
C ALA A 13 -14.44 8.18 35.53
N ARG A 14 -15.16 9.22 35.11
CA ARG A 14 -16.07 9.12 33.96
C ARG A 14 -15.21 8.91 32.73
N PRO A 15 -15.37 7.80 31.99
CA PRO A 15 -14.57 7.56 30.80
C PRO A 15 -14.90 8.64 29.77
N LEU A 16 -13.93 9.49 29.45
CA LEU A 16 -13.93 10.49 28.36
C LEU A 16 -14.13 9.88 26.94
N ARG A 17 -14.56 8.62 26.84
CA ARG A 17 -14.65 7.84 25.59
C ARG A 17 -15.81 8.27 24.68
N THR A 18 -16.90 8.82 25.22
CA THR A 18 -18.11 9.13 24.44
C THR A 18 -18.03 10.38 23.55
N PRO A 19 -17.47 11.54 23.95
CA PRO A 19 -17.40 12.71 23.06
C PRO A 19 -16.39 12.53 21.93
N LEU A 20 -15.28 11.82 22.16
CA LEU A 20 -14.26 11.55 21.15
C LEU A 20 -14.80 10.68 20.01
N LEU A 21 -15.61 9.66 20.33
CA LEU A 21 -16.21 8.77 19.33
C LEU A 21 -17.23 9.51 18.45
N SER A 22 -18.04 10.38 19.05
CA SER A 22 -18.98 11.25 18.32
C SER A 22 -18.24 12.23 17.40
N LEU A 23 -17.16 12.86 17.88
CA LEU A 23 -16.37 13.81 17.10
C LEU A 23 -15.60 13.12 15.96
N THR A 24 -15.09 11.90 16.19
CA THR A 24 -14.48 11.11 15.12
C THR A 24 -15.48 10.70 14.06
N LEU A 25 -16.70 10.33 14.46
CA LEU A 25 -17.76 9.94 13.54
C LEU A 25 -18.21 11.13 12.67
N VAL A 26 -18.37 12.30 13.28
CA VAL A 26 -18.76 13.54 12.59
C VAL A 26 -17.67 13.99 11.63
N THR A 27 -16.40 13.96 12.03
CA THR A 27 -15.27 14.33 11.15
C THR A 27 -15.13 13.34 9.99
N LEU A 28 -15.33 12.04 10.23
CA LEU A 28 -15.33 11.02 9.19
C LEU A 28 -16.48 11.24 8.19
N LEU A 29 -17.69 11.54 8.67
CA LEU A 29 -18.84 11.89 7.84
C LEU A 29 -18.60 13.15 6.99
N LEU A 30 -17.98 14.18 7.58
CA LEU A 30 -17.61 15.42 6.88
C LEU A 30 -16.54 15.22 5.81
N LEU A 31 -15.66 14.22 5.96
CA LEU A 31 -14.68 13.84 4.93
C LEU A 31 -15.31 12.93 3.87
N LEU A 32 -16.19 12.02 4.27
CA LEU A 32 -16.91 11.08 3.38
C LEU A 32 -17.87 11.79 2.43
N ALA A 33 -18.63 12.78 2.89
CA ALA A 33 -19.61 13.48 2.08
C ALA A 33 -19.03 14.12 0.80
N PRO A 34 -17.93 14.92 0.86
CA PRO A 34 -17.31 15.46 -0.35
C PRO A 34 -16.63 14.37 -1.20
N LEU A 35 -16.08 13.31 -0.59
CA LEU A 35 -15.55 12.17 -1.34
C LEU A 35 -16.63 11.48 -2.16
N LEU A 36 -17.78 11.20 -1.55
CA LEU A 36 -18.95 10.66 -2.23
C LEU A 36 -19.47 11.60 -3.32
N GLY A 37 -19.47 12.91 -3.07
CA GLY A 37 -19.83 13.94 -4.06
C GLY A 37 -18.89 13.95 -5.26
N VAL A 38 -17.58 13.86 -5.05
CA VAL A 38 -16.57 13.78 -6.12
C VAL A 38 -16.68 12.46 -6.88
N SER A 39 -16.84 11.33 -6.18
CA SER A 39 -17.07 10.02 -6.81
C SER A 39 -18.35 10.02 -7.66
N TYR A 40 -19.42 10.63 -7.17
CA TYR A 40 -20.67 10.79 -7.92
C TYR A 40 -20.48 11.70 -9.15
N TYR A 41 -19.81 12.84 -8.97
CA TYR A 41 -19.50 13.75 -10.09
C TYR A 41 -18.65 13.05 -11.15
N ALA A 42 -17.64 12.28 -10.75
CA ALA A 42 -16.81 11.50 -11.67
C ALA A 42 -17.65 10.50 -12.47
N LEU A 43 -18.60 9.82 -11.81
CA LEU A 43 -19.51 8.89 -12.47
C LEU A 43 -20.42 9.58 -13.50
N VAL A 44 -21.03 10.70 -13.12
CA VAL A 44 -21.92 11.48 -14.01
C VAL A 44 -21.14 12.13 -15.15
N ALA A 45 -19.96 12.69 -14.87
CA ALA A 45 -19.09 13.28 -15.88
C ALA A 45 -18.58 12.23 -16.87
N PHE A 46 -18.37 11.00 -16.41
CA PHE A 46 -17.95 9.89 -17.25
C PHE A 46 -19.04 9.42 -18.21
N GLU A 47 -20.27 9.18 -17.72
CA GLU A 47 -21.41 8.82 -18.59
C GLU A 47 -21.64 9.87 -19.68
N ARG A 48 -21.43 11.16 -19.34
CA ARG A 48 -21.55 12.28 -20.27
C ARG A 48 -20.39 12.45 -21.25
N LYS A 49 -19.21 11.87 -20.99
CA LYS A 49 -18.00 12.07 -21.82
C LYS A 49 -17.58 10.82 -22.60
N LEU A 50 -17.66 9.63 -22.01
CA LEU A 50 -17.14 8.42 -22.65
C LEU A 50 -17.93 8.05 -23.91
N LEU A 51 -19.27 8.04 -23.82
CA LEU A 51 -20.12 7.67 -24.95
C LEU A 51 -19.91 8.63 -26.14
N PRO A 52 -19.99 9.96 -25.98
CA PRO A 52 -19.67 10.87 -27.09
C PRO A 52 -18.26 10.70 -27.65
N GLU A 53 -17.24 10.43 -26.82
CA GLU A 53 -15.87 10.21 -27.30
C GLU A 53 -15.74 8.93 -28.13
N MET A 54 -16.38 7.84 -27.71
CA MET A 54 -16.43 6.59 -28.48
C MET A 54 -17.17 6.79 -29.80
N GLU A 55 -18.28 7.53 -29.78
CA GLU A 55 -19.02 7.92 -30.99
C GLU A 55 -18.13 8.70 -31.94
N GLN A 56 -17.44 9.73 -31.44
CA GLN A 56 -16.56 10.57 -32.25
C GLN A 56 -15.36 9.81 -32.82
N LYS A 57 -14.83 8.81 -32.11
CA LYS A 57 -13.80 7.92 -32.65
C LYS A 57 -14.35 7.06 -33.78
N ALA A 58 -15.49 6.41 -33.56
CA ALA A 58 -16.12 5.57 -34.59
C ALA A 58 -16.53 6.39 -35.82
N VAL A 59 -17.14 7.57 -35.63
CA VAL A 59 -17.47 8.48 -36.74
C VAL A 59 -16.22 8.91 -37.51
N ARG A 60 -15.09 9.19 -36.84
CA ARG A 60 -13.82 9.49 -37.53
C ARG A 60 -13.32 8.32 -38.37
N VAL A 61 -13.45 7.08 -37.88
CA VAL A 61 -13.13 5.89 -38.68
C VAL A 61 -14.05 5.81 -39.89
N GLY A 62 -15.36 5.98 -39.69
CA GLY A 62 -16.34 5.94 -40.77
C GLY A 62 -16.11 7.03 -41.83
N LEU A 63 -15.77 8.25 -41.43
CA LEU A 63 -15.41 9.34 -42.35
C LEU A 63 -14.08 9.06 -43.08
N SER A 64 -13.11 8.42 -42.42
CA SER A 64 -11.88 7.96 -43.08
C SER A 64 -12.17 6.88 -44.12
N VAL A 65 -13.10 5.96 -43.85
CA VAL A 65 -13.54 4.93 -44.79
C VAL A 65 -14.29 5.56 -45.96
N ASP A 66 -15.23 6.48 -45.70
CA ASP A 66 -15.95 7.24 -46.73
C ASP A 66 -15.00 8.00 -47.65
N GLY A 67 -13.97 8.67 -47.11
CA GLY A 67 -12.98 9.40 -47.89
C GLY A 67 -12.18 8.53 -48.88
N GLU A 68 -11.78 7.32 -48.47
CA GLU A 68 -11.10 6.35 -49.32
C GLU A 68 -12.04 5.78 -50.39
N ILE A 69 -13.27 5.43 -50.01
CA ILE A 69 -14.30 4.93 -50.93
C ILE A 69 -14.62 5.98 -51.99
N ARG A 70 -14.83 7.24 -51.60
CA ARG A 70 -15.09 8.35 -52.53
C ARG A 70 -13.95 8.52 -53.51
N ARG A 71 -12.71 8.49 -53.02
CA ARG A 71 -11.53 8.60 -53.88
C ARG A 71 -11.52 7.50 -54.95
N ALA A 72 -11.81 6.25 -54.59
CA ALA A 72 -11.87 5.14 -55.53
C ALA A 72 -13.02 5.28 -56.56
N VAL A 73 -14.20 5.74 -56.11
CA VAL A 73 -15.36 5.98 -56.98
C VAL A 73 -15.10 7.15 -57.94
N ASP A 74 -14.45 8.22 -57.49
CA ASP A 74 -14.06 9.37 -58.31
C ASP A 74 -13.05 8.99 -59.40
N PHE A 75 -12.22 7.95 -59.17
CA PHE A 75 -11.35 7.33 -60.18
C PHE A 75 -12.08 6.40 -61.16
N GLY A 76 -13.42 6.29 -61.06
CA GLY A 76 -14.26 5.51 -61.98
C GLY A 76 -14.45 4.05 -61.60
N VAL A 77 -14.02 3.62 -60.40
CA VAL A 77 -14.27 2.26 -59.92
C VAL A 77 -15.73 2.15 -59.44
N PRO A 78 -16.53 1.19 -59.93
CA PRO A 78 -17.91 1.03 -59.47
C PRO A 78 -17.98 0.72 -57.98
N PHE A 79 -18.89 1.39 -57.25
CA PHE A 79 -19.06 1.24 -55.79
C PHE A 79 -19.26 -0.21 -55.33
N ALA A 80 -19.91 -1.05 -56.14
CA ALA A 80 -20.13 -2.47 -55.86
C ALA A 80 -18.95 -3.40 -56.24
N LYS A 81 -17.88 -2.86 -56.83
CA LYS A 81 -16.71 -3.62 -57.33
C LYS A 81 -15.37 -3.11 -56.78
N LEU A 82 -15.37 -2.50 -55.59
CA LEU A 82 -14.14 -2.14 -54.89
C LEU A 82 -13.41 -3.40 -54.41
N GLU A 83 -12.19 -3.61 -54.90
CA GLU A 83 -11.32 -4.71 -54.47
C GLU A 83 -10.47 -4.29 -53.24
N GLY A 84 -10.13 -5.25 -52.39
CA GLY A 84 -9.25 -5.02 -51.23
C GLY A 84 -9.92 -4.37 -50.00
N MET A 85 -11.25 -4.26 -49.97
CA MET A 85 -11.96 -3.63 -48.84
C MET A 85 -11.85 -4.41 -47.53
N GLU A 86 -11.86 -5.74 -47.56
CA GLU A 86 -11.70 -6.58 -46.36
C GLU A 86 -10.35 -6.38 -45.64
N PRO A 87 -9.18 -6.49 -46.30
CA PRO A 87 -7.90 -6.22 -45.65
C PRO A 87 -7.75 -4.76 -45.20
N PHE A 88 -8.36 -3.80 -45.93
CA PHE A 88 -8.42 -2.40 -45.49
C PHE A 88 -9.23 -2.23 -44.19
N PHE A 89 -10.40 -2.86 -44.09
CA PHE A 89 -11.20 -2.85 -42.85
C PHE A 89 -10.51 -3.59 -41.72
N ALA A 90 -9.80 -4.69 -42.00
CA ALA A 90 -9.02 -5.40 -41.00
C ALA A 90 -7.95 -4.51 -40.39
N ALA A 91 -7.24 -3.72 -41.20
CA ALA A 91 -6.26 -2.75 -40.72
C ALA A 91 -6.90 -1.62 -39.88
N LYS A 92 -8.09 -1.15 -40.27
CA LYS A 92 -8.84 -0.13 -39.51
C LYS A 92 -9.39 -0.65 -38.18
N LEU A 93 -9.89 -1.89 -38.15
CA LEU A 93 -10.33 -2.57 -36.94
C LEU A 93 -9.16 -2.83 -36.00
N ALA A 94 -7.99 -3.23 -36.53
CA ALA A 94 -6.78 -3.38 -35.72
C ALA A 94 -6.30 -2.05 -35.11
N ALA A 95 -6.53 -0.92 -35.80
CA ALA A 95 -6.19 0.41 -35.30
C ALA A 95 -7.19 0.96 -34.25
N VAL A 96 -8.44 0.46 -34.24
CA VAL A 96 -9.50 0.91 -33.32
C VAL A 96 -10.18 -0.32 -32.69
N PRO A 97 -9.63 -0.86 -31.59
CA PRO A 97 -10.12 -2.10 -30.98
C PRO A 97 -11.52 -2.01 -30.39
N ASP A 98 -12.05 -0.80 -30.18
CA ASP A 98 -13.41 -0.56 -29.70
C ASP A 98 -14.49 -0.96 -30.74
N LEU A 99 -14.12 -1.06 -32.02
CA LEU A 99 -15.02 -1.46 -33.09
C LEU A 99 -15.02 -2.98 -33.23
N ALA A 100 -16.22 -3.57 -33.18
CA ALA A 100 -16.44 -4.99 -33.40
C ALA A 100 -16.52 -5.36 -34.88
N TYR A 101 -17.07 -4.46 -35.70
CA TYR A 101 -17.19 -4.66 -37.14
C TYR A 101 -17.27 -3.34 -37.92
N ILE A 102 -16.91 -3.44 -39.21
CA ILE A 102 -17.18 -2.44 -40.24
C ILE A 102 -17.91 -3.15 -41.38
N ALA A 103 -19.05 -2.62 -41.81
CA ALA A 103 -19.80 -3.15 -42.95
C ALA A 103 -20.26 -2.02 -43.87
N VAL A 104 -20.38 -2.30 -45.16
CA VAL A 104 -20.88 -1.36 -46.16
C VAL A 104 -22.03 -2.02 -46.91
N THR A 105 -23.13 -1.29 -47.02
CA THR A 105 -24.35 -1.74 -47.69
C THR A 105 -24.65 -0.89 -48.92
N ALA A 106 -25.21 -1.52 -49.96
CA ALA A 106 -25.82 -0.84 -51.10
C ALA A 106 -27.15 -0.18 -50.73
N ARG A 107 -27.73 0.61 -51.64
CA ARG A 107 -29.01 1.30 -51.43
C ARG A 107 -30.19 0.36 -51.14
N ASP A 108 -30.14 -0.86 -51.66
CA ASP A 108 -31.13 -1.92 -51.43
C ASP A 108 -30.97 -2.63 -50.08
N GLY A 109 -29.94 -2.26 -49.29
CA GLY A 109 -29.62 -2.87 -48.01
C GLY A 109 -28.74 -4.12 -48.12
N ALA A 110 -28.33 -4.53 -49.32
CA ALA A 110 -27.42 -5.66 -49.51
C ALA A 110 -26.03 -5.32 -48.97
N VAL A 111 -25.44 -6.21 -48.16
CA VAL A 111 -24.08 -6.05 -47.63
C VAL A 111 -23.08 -6.32 -48.76
N LEU A 112 -22.31 -5.30 -49.15
CA LEU A 112 -21.29 -5.37 -50.20
C LEU A 112 -19.93 -5.79 -49.64
N TYR A 113 -19.55 -5.21 -48.50
CA TYR A 113 -18.26 -5.42 -47.86
C TYR A 113 -18.46 -5.52 -46.36
N GLN A 114 -17.76 -6.44 -45.69
CA GLN A 114 -17.81 -6.56 -44.23
C GLN A 114 -16.50 -7.09 -43.68
N GLN A 115 -16.17 -6.70 -42.45
CA GLN A 115 -15.10 -7.31 -41.67
C GLN A 115 -15.42 -7.19 -40.18
N GLY A 116 -15.05 -8.19 -39.38
CA GLY A 116 -15.28 -8.23 -37.94
C GLY A 116 -16.40 -9.18 -37.50
N ARG A 117 -16.84 -9.07 -36.24
CA ARG A 117 -17.90 -9.93 -35.66
C ARG A 117 -19.28 -9.44 -36.07
N LEU A 118 -19.82 -10.05 -37.13
CA LEU A 118 -21.17 -9.76 -37.64
C LEU A 118 -21.95 -11.06 -37.94
N ASP A 119 -22.89 -11.40 -37.06
CA ASP A 119 -23.71 -12.61 -37.16
C ASP A 119 -24.84 -12.48 -38.18
N ALA A 120 -25.44 -13.61 -38.59
CA ALA A 120 -26.52 -13.63 -39.59
C ALA A 120 -27.75 -12.79 -39.18
N GLN A 121 -28.10 -12.79 -37.89
CA GLN A 121 -29.20 -11.97 -37.35
C GLN A 121 -28.87 -10.47 -37.38
N GLN A 122 -27.60 -10.10 -37.21
CA GLN A 122 -27.14 -8.71 -37.22
C GLN A 122 -27.09 -8.16 -38.65
N ARG A 123 -26.73 -8.98 -39.64
CA ARG A 123 -26.81 -8.63 -41.07
C ARG A 123 -28.22 -8.22 -41.50
N ALA A 124 -29.25 -8.89 -41.00
CA ALA A 124 -30.64 -8.55 -41.29
C ALA A 124 -31.03 -7.14 -40.79
N HIS A 125 -30.41 -6.69 -39.69
CA HIS A 125 -30.64 -5.36 -39.13
C HIS A 125 -29.97 -4.23 -39.93
N LEU A 126 -28.87 -4.52 -40.63
CA LEU A 126 -28.17 -3.52 -41.43
C LEU A 126 -29.06 -2.96 -42.54
N ALA A 127 -29.83 -3.82 -43.22
CA ALA A 127 -30.75 -3.40 -44.28
C ALA A 127 -31.81 -2.40 -43.78
N ALA A 128 -32.39 -2.64 -42.59
CA ALA A 128 -33.35 -1.74 -41.96
C ALA A 128 -32.71 -0.38 -41.58
N GLN A 129 -31.47 -0.40 -41.08
CA GLN A 129 -30.73 0.81 -40.76
C GLN A 129 -30.35 1.60 -42.02
N THR A 130 -29.97 0.91 -43.10
CA THR A 130 -29.70 1.53 -44.41
C THR A 130 -30.91 2.26 -44.93
N ALA A 131 -32.10 1.63 -44.88
CA ALA A 131 -33.34 2.28 -45.27
C ALA A 131 -33.64 3.54 -44.43
N ALA A 132 -33.41 3.49 -43.12
CA ALA A 132 -33.63 4.63 -42.22
C ALA A 132 -32.66 5.81 -42.47
N VAL A 133 -31.37 5.52 -42.71
CA VAL A 133 -30.35 6.54 -43.05
C VAL A 133 -30.64 7.18 -44.40
N LEU A 134 -31.01 6.37 -45.40
CA LEU A 134 -31.35 6.87 -46.74
C LEU A 134 -32.62 7.72 -46.73
N ALA A 135 -33.60 7.39 -45.89
CA ALA A 135 -34.84 8.17 -45.75
C ALA A 135 -34.63 9.53 -45.06
N THR A 136 -33.69 9.61 -44.11
CA THR A 136 -33.43 10.83 -43.32
C THR A 136 -32.29 11.68 -43.90
N GLY A 137 -31.41 11.11 -44.71
CA GLY A 137 -30.22 11.79 -45.24
C GLY A 137 -29.19 12.18 -44.16
N ALA A 138 -29.41 11.77 -42.92
CA ALA A 138 -28.61 12.11 -41.75
C ALA A 138 -27.98 10.85 -41.14
N PRO A 139 -26.78 10.95 -40.54
CA PRO A 139 -26.19 9.82 -39.84
C PRO A 139 -27.07 9.36 -38.67
N LEU A 140 -27.23 8.05 -38.53
CA LEU A 140 -27.89 7.43 -37.38
C LEU A 140 -26.82 7.03 -36.36
N GLY A 141 -26.89 7.63 -35.17
CA GLY A 141 -25.98 7.34 -34.09
C GLY A 141 -26.23 8.33 -32.96
N LYS A 142 -27.10 7.97 -32.02
CA LYS A 142 -27.01 8.50 -30.66
C LYS A 142 -26.78 7.29 -29.79
N LEU A 143 -25.59 7.18 -29.21
CA LEU A 143 -25.32 6.19 -28.18
C LEU A 143 -26.21 6.49 -26.96
N THR A 144 -27.39 5.89 -26.88
CA THR A 144 -28.22 5.94 -25.67
C THR A 144 -27.82 4.82 -24.72
N PRO A 145 -27.30 5.12 -23.52
CA PRO A 145 -26.77 4.10 -22.61
C PRO A 145 -27.83 3.09 -22.17
N ARG A 146 -27.41 1.82 -22.06
CA ARG A 146 -28.20 0.72 -21.45
C ARG A 146 -28.43 0.91 -19.95
N TYR A 147 -27.59 1.71 -19.29
CA TYR A 147 -27.68 2.07 -17.87
C TYR A 147 -27.70 3.59 -17.72
N ARG A 148 -28.89 4.17 -17.50
CA ARG A 148 -28.98 5.51 -16.90
C ARG A 148 -28.98 5.34 -15.39
N LEU A 149 -27.83 5.52 -14.74
CA LEU A 149 -27.75 5.62 -13.29
C LEU A 149 -28.65 6.74 -12.69
N PRO A 150 -28.93 7.86 -13.41
CA PRO A 150 -29.92 8.82 -12.95
C PRO A 150 -31.31 8.22 -12.80
N ALA A 151 -31.71 7.25 -13.62
CA ALA A 151 -33.08 6.69 -13.58
C ALA A 151 -33.34 5.85 -12.31
N VAL A 152 -32.33 5.16 -11.76
CA VAL A 152 -32.45 4.38 -10.51
C VAL A 152 -32.55 5.31 -9.29
N LEU A 153 -31.91 6.47 -9.34
CA LEU A 153 -32.01 7.49 -8.29
C LEU A 153 -33.23 8.39 -8.46
N GLU A 154 -33.67 8.70 -9.69
CA GLU A 154 -34.92 9.43 -9.99
C GLU A 154 -36.16 8.61 -9.57
N THR A 155 -36.11 7.28 -9.76
CA THR A 155 -37.15 6.36 -9.25
C THR A 155 -37.15 6.26 -7.72
N LEU A 156 -35.98 6.38 -7.06
CA LEU A 156 -35.89 6.50 -5.60
C LEU A 156 -36.25 7.90 -5.07
N ALA A 157 -36.07 8.95 -5.87
CA ALA A 157 -36.41 10.35 -5.57
C ALA A 157 -37.86 10.73 -5.93
N GLY A 158 -38.64 9.79 -6.48
CA GLY A 158 -40.06 9.98 -6.79
C GLY A 158 -40.36 10.78 -8.06
N GLU A 159 -39.36 11.11 -8.87
CA GLU A 159 -39.57 11.77 -10.16
C GLU A 159 -39.89 10.72 -11.22
N ARG A 160 -41.13 10.73 -11.73
CA ARG A 160 -41.54 9.90 -12.86
C ARG A 160 -40.96 10.47 -14.15
N SER A 161 -39.72 10.10 -14.48
CA SER A 161 -39.20 10.25 -15.83
C SER A 161 -39.81 9.20 -16.76
N ALA A 162 -40.09 9.62 -18.00
CA ALA A 162 -40.76 8.85 -19.06
C ALA A 162 -40.17 7.43 -19.23
N PRO A 163 -40.97 6.43 -19.66
CA PRO A 163 -40.49 5.06 -19.82
C PRO A 163 -39.27 5.02 -20.75
N PRO A 164 -38.26 4.19 -20.45
CA PRO A 164 -37.10 4.05 -21.31
C PRO A 164 -37.59 3.72 -22.72
N ALA A 165 -37.09 4.45 -23.71
CA ALA A 165 -37.24 4.07 -25.11
C ALA A 165 -36.87 2.58 -25.22
N ALA A 166 -37.74 1.83 -25.91
CA ALA A 166 -37.74 0.38 -25.99
C ALA A 166 -36.32 -0.21 -26.14
N PRO A 167 -36.07 -1.41 -25.58
CA PRO A 167 -34.77 -2.08 -25.70
C PRO A 167 -34.33 -2.09 -27.16
N PRO A 168 -33.03 -1.96 -27.47
CA PRO A 168 -32.58 -2.15 -28.84
C PRO A 168 -33.02 -3.54 -29.28
N ASP A 169 -33.88 -3.59 -30.30
CA ASP A 169 -34.30 -4.83 -30.93
C ASP A 169 -33.05 -5.62 -31.32
N SER A 170 -32.78 -6.69 -30.57
CA SER A 170 -31.76 -7.72 -30.85
C SER A 170 -30.39 -7.22 -31.38
N GLY A 171 -29.46 -6.96 -30.47
CA GLY A 171 -28.03 -7.04 -30.80
C GLY A 171 -27.12 -6.44 -29.75
N ASP A 172 -26.08 -7.18 -29.38
CA ASP A 172 -25.02 -6.82 -28.43
C ASP A 172 -24.11 -5.66 -28.87
N PHE A 173 -24.56 -4.79 -29.79
CA PHE A 173 -23.73 -3.74 -30.40
C PHE A 173 -24.41 -2.38 -30.37
N TYR A 174 -23.64 -1.36 -30.00
CA TYR A 174 -23.96 0.02 -30.31
C TYR A 174 -23.61 0.29 -31.79
N ARG A 175 -24.56 0.81 -32.55
CA ARG A 175 -24.44 0.92 -34.02
C ARG A 175 -24.40 2.38 -34.45
N ILE A 176 -23.48 2.70 -35.36
CA ILE A 176 -23.34 4.01 -36.00
C ILE A 176 -23.42 3.77 -37.51
N ALA A 177 -24.29 4.51 -38.18
CA ALA A 177 -24.52 4.38 -39.61
C ALA A 177 -24.30 5.72 -40.33
N LEU A 178 -23.44 5.73 -41.34
CA LEU A 178 -22.98 6.91 -42.07
C LEU A 178 -23.31 6.78 -43.56
N PRO A 179 -23.97 7.77 -44.18
CA PRO A 179 -24.21 7.76 -45.63
C PRO A 179 -22.90 7.93 -46.41
N VAL A 180 -22.78 7.24 -47.54
CA VAL A 180 -21.62 7.29 -48.45
C VAL A 180 -22.00 7.99 -49.75
N GLY A 181 -21.20 8.96 -50.18
CA GLY A 181 -21.34 9.62 -51.50
C GLY A 181 -21.46 11.15 -51.45
N ALA A 182 -21.13 11.81 -52.58
CA ALA A 182 -20.98 13.27 -52.66
C ALA A 182 -22.24 14.04 -53.10
N ARG A 183 -23.14 13.44 -53.90
CA ARG A 183 -24.37 14.07 -54.43
C ARG A 183 -25.61 13.16 -54.36
N GLU A 184 -25.44 11.88 -54.62
CA GLU A 184 -26.41 10.83 -54.30
C GLU A 184 -25.77 9.81 -53.36
N THR A 185 -26.52 9.37 -52.35
CA THR A 185 -26.06 8.38 -51.38
C THR A 185 -25.93 7.01 -52.04
N ALA A 186 -24.71 6.57 -52.36
CA ALA A 186 -24.42 5.30 -53.04
C ALA A 186 -24.66 4.09 -52.13
N GLY A 187 -24.56 4.29 -50.82
CA GLY A 187 -24.71 3.23 -49.82
C GLY A 187 -24.54 3.78 -48.39
N VAL A 188 -24.46 2.88 -47.42
CA VAL A 188 -24.30 3.22 -46.00
C VAL A 188 -23.18 2.40 -45.37
N ILE A 189 -22.26 3.06 -44.66
CA ILE A 189 -21.25 2.45 -43.79
C ILE A 189 -21.88 2.22 -42.42
N HIS A 190 -21.78 1.00 -41.91
CA HIS A 190 -22.21 0.57 -40.59
C HIS A 190 -21.01 0.21 -39.74
N LEU A 191 -20.98 0.75 -38.53
CA LEU A 191 -19.95 0.55 -37.53
C LEU A 191 -20.62 0.00 -36.28
N GLY A 192 -20.13 -1.13 -35.77
CA GLY A 192 -20.60 -1.71 -34.52
C GLY A 192 -19.56 -1.60 -33.42
N ILE A 193 -19.94 -1.13 -32.24
CA ILE A 193 -19.15 -1.16 -31.01
C ILE A 193 -19.77 -2.21 -30.09
N ASP A 194 -18.96 -3.13 -29.55
CA ASP A 194 -19.44 -4.19 -28.65
C ASP A 194 -19.95 -3.60 -27.33
N ALA A 195 -21.23 -3.82 -27.02
CA ALA A 195 -21.87 -3.32 -25.79
C ALA A 195 -21.29 -3.97 -24.53
N GLY A 196 -20.75 -5.19 -24.63
CA GLY A 196 -20.02 -5.87 -23.58
C GLY A 196 -18.64 -5.25 -23.30
N VAL A 197 -17.95 -4.72 -24.31
CA VAL A 197 -16.72 -3.93 -24.12
C VAL A 197 -17.03 -2.65 -23.35
N VAL A 198 -18.07 -1.92 -23.76
CA VAL A 198 -18.52 -0.71 -23.05
C VAL A 198 -18.94 -1.03 -21.60
N ALA A 199 -19.68 -2.12 -21.40
CA ALA A 199 -20.11 -2.55 -20.06
C ALA A 199 -18.92 -2.91 -19.15
N ARG A 200 -17.93 -3.66 -19.66
CA ARG A 200 -16.70 -3.98 -18.91
C ARG A 200 -15.92 -2.72 -18.55
N GLN A 201 -15.82 -1.75 -19.46
CA GLN A 201 -15.12 -0.49 -19.21
C GLN A 201 -15.82 0.34 -18.11
N ILE A 202 -17.17 0.37 -18.13
CA ILE A 202 -17.97 1.00 -17.06
C ILE A 202 -17.77 0.27 -15.72
N GLU A 203 -17.80 -1.07 -15.72
CA GLU A 203 -17.60 -1.88 -14.52
C GLU A 203 -16.21 -1.65 -13.91
N THR A 204 -15.15 -1.70 -14.72
CA THR A 204 -13.77 -1.39 -14.31
C THR A 204 -13.67 0.00 -13.71
N MET A 205 -14.33 0.99 -14.28
CA MET A 205 -14.37 2.34 -13.72
C MET A 205 -15.14 2.47 -12.42
N LEU A 206 -16.29 1.80 -12.29
CA LEU A 206 -17.06 1.78 -11.04
C LEU A 206 -16.22 1.17 -9.91
N LEU A 207 -15.47 0.11 -10.20
CA LEU A 207 -14.52 -0.49 -9.27
C LEU A 207 -13.40 0.49 -8.90
N ASP A 208 -12.83 1.23 -9.87
CA ASP A 208 -11.82 2.26 -9.59
C ASP A 208 -12.36 3.32 -8.63
N ILE A 209 -13.58 3.83 -8.88
CA ILE A 209 -14.23 4.84 -8.04
C ILE A 209 -14.47 4.30 -6.63
N ALA A 210 -14.96 3.06 -6.50
CA ALA A 210 -15.19 2.42 -5.22
C ALA A 210 -13.89 2.23 -4.41
N ILE A 211 -12.80 1.87 -5.08
CA ILE A 211 -11.49 1.70 -4.47
C ILE A 211 -10.91 3.05 -4.04
N VAL A 212 -10.96 4.07 -4.89
CA VAL A 212 -10.52 5.42 -4.52
C VAL A 212 -11.26 5.91 -3.29
N LEU A 213 -12.58 5.68 -3.22
CA LEU A 213 -13.38 6.00 -2.04
C LEU A 213 -12.92 5.20 -0.81
N ALA A 214 -12.74 3.88 -0.92
CA ALA A 214 -12.30 3.05 0.19
C ALA A 214 -10.92 3.47 0.72
N VAL A 215 -9.97 3.75 -0.16
CA VAL A 215 -8.63 4.25 0.21
C VAL A 215 -8.72 5.63 0.84
N ALA A 216 -9.56 6.51 0.32
CA ALA A 216 -9.76 7.83 0.91
C ALA A 216 -10.35 7.75 2.33
N VAL A 217 -11.23 6.79 2.61
CA VAL A 217 -11.73 6.51 3.97
C VAL A 217 -10.59 6.07 4.90
N VAL A 218 -9.72 5.19 4.43
CA VAL A 218 -8.58 4.70 5.22
C VAL A 218 -7.57 5.82 5.49
N ALA A 219 -7.23 6.61 4.47
CA ALA A 219 -6.38 7.78 4.63
C ALA A 219 -7.00 8.84 5.55
N ALA A 220 -8.31 9.09 5.42
CA ALA A 220 -9.07 9.98 6.30
C ALA A 220 -9.05 9.48 7.75
N PHE A 221 -9.19 8.16 7.96
CA PHE A 221 -9.10 7.56 9.28
C PHE A 221 -7.69 7.71 9.88
N GLU A 222 -6.62 7.46 9.12
CA GLU A 222 -5.24 7.66 9.58
C GLU A 222 -4.96 9.13 9.94
N LEU A 223 -5.41 10.07 9.10
CA LEU A 223 -5.27 11.51 9.36
C LEU A 223 -6.11 11.97 10.57
N LEU A 224 -7.33 11.45 10.70
CA LEU A 224 -8.20 11.74 11.83
C LEU A 224 -7.60 11.23 13.14
N LEU A 225 -7.04 10.01 13.14
CA LEU A 225 -6.34 9.45 14.29
C LEU A 225 -5.19 10.37 14.72
N LEU A 226 -4.41 10.86 13.75
CA LEU A 226 -3.34 11.83 13.99
C LEU A 226 -3.87 13.12 14.62
N VAL A 227 -4.89 13.74 14.02
CA VAL A 227 -5.43 15.05 14.46
C VAL A 227 -6.11 14.93 15.82
N ALA A 228 -6.93 13.90 16.04
CA ALA A 228 -7.64 13.68 17.30
C ALA A 228 -6.68 13.44 18.47
N VAL A 229 -5.60 12.68 18.24
CA VAL A 229 -4.63 12.37 19.30
C VAL A 229 -3.67 13.54 19.53
N SER A 230 -3.05 14.05 18.46
CA SER A 230 -2.00 15.08 18.58
C SER A 230 -2.55 16.47 18.82
N GLY A 231 -3.73 16.79 18.27
CA GLY A 231 -4.33 18.12 18.33
C GLY A 231 -5.24 18.34 19.54
N VAL A 232 -5.85 17.29 20.09
CA VAL A 232 -6.87 17.42 21.15
C VAL A 232 -6.50 16.59 22.38
N SER A 233 -6.25 15.30 22.20
CA SER A 233 -6.10 14.37 23.34
C SER A 233 -4.81 14.63 24.13
N GLU A 234 -3.69 14.89 23.46
CA GLU A 234 -2.41 15.13 24.13
C GLU A 234 -2.36 16.45 24.91
N PRO A 235 -2.76 17.62 24.36
CA PRO A 235 -2.82 18.86 25.13
C PRO A 235 -3.77 18.79 26.33
N LEU A 236 -4.93 18.15 26.19
CA LEU A 236 -5.88 17.98 27.29
C LEU A 236 -5.33 17.09 28.40
N ARG A 237 -4.60 16.03 28.06
CA ARG A 237 -3.94 15.17 29.06
C ARG A 237 -2.81 15.89 29.78
N GLN A 238 -1.99 16.67 29.06
CA GLN A 238 -0.94 17.48 29.69
C GLN A 238 -1.52 18.53 30.65
N LEU A 239 -2.65 19.13 30.27
CA LEU A 239 -3.39 20.06 31.12
C LEU A 239 -3.93 19.38 32.38
N ASP A 240 -4.55 18.20 32.26
CA ASP A 240 -5.06 17.43 33.40
C ASP A 240 -3.92 17.02 34.35
N ALA A 241 -2.81 16.50 33.80
CA ALA A 241 -1.63 16.15 34.59
C ALA A 241 -1.02 17.35 35.33
N LEU A 242 -1.02 18.55 34.72
CA LEU A 242 -0.59 19.77 35.40
C LEU A 242 -1.57 20.12 36.53
N LEU A 243 -2.89 20.11 36.28
CA LEU A 243 -3.90 20.45 37.28
C LEU A 243 -3.84 19.51 38.50
N GLN A 244 -3.60 18.22 38.30
CA GLN A 244 -3.41 17.26 39.39
C GLN A 244 -2.14 17.50 40.21
N ARG A 245 -1.07 18.04 39.61
CA ARG A 245 0.14 18.44 40.35
C ARG A 245 -0.08 19.72 41.14
N LEU A 246 -0.74 20.69 40.53
CA LEU A 246 -1.11 21.95 41.18
C LEU A 246 -2.03 21.71 42.38
N SER A 247 -2.98 20.76 42.28
CA SER A 247 -3.85 20.41 43.41
C SER A 247 -3.09 19.77 44.58
N ARG A 248 -1.94 19.15 44.32
CA ARG A 248 -1.01 18.61 45.34
C ARG A 248 0.01 19.64 45.83
N GLY A 249 -0.07 20.89 45.37
CA GLY A 249 0.83 21.97 45.76
C GLY A 249 2.20 21.96 45.05
N ASP A 250 2.38 21.15 44.01
CA ASP A 250 3.61 21.16 43.20
C ASP A 250 3.50 22.18 42.06
N PHE A 251 4.14 23.33 42.23
CA PHE A 251 4.20 24.44 41.26
C PHE A 251 5.52 24.46 40.45
N SER A 252 6.29 23.36 40.46
CA SER A 252 7.62 23.32 39.83
C SER A 252 7.61 23.22 38.31
N ARG A 253 6.48 22.86 37.69
CA ARG A 253 6.36 22.61 36.25
C ARG A 253 5.37 23.56 35.59
N THR A 254 5.63 23.89 34.34
CA THR A 254 4.75 24.65 33.45
C THR A 254 4.41 23.79 32.23
N LEU A 255 3.31 24.13 31.54
CA LEU A 255 3.01 23.55 30.24
C LEU A 255 4.04 24.04 29.20
N PRO A 256 4.52 23.17 28.29
CA PRO A 256 5.27 23.61 27.11
C PRO A 256 4.46 24.65 26.32
N GLU A 257 5.11 25.55 25.58
CA GLU A 257 4.42 26.57 24.76
C GLU A 257 3.34 25.92 23.87
N ALA A 258 2.09 26.08 24.30
CA ALA A 258 0.94 25.45 23.68
C ALA A 258 0.53 26.21 22.41
N ALA A 259 -0.13 25.49 21.50
CA ALA A 259 -0.62 26.00 20.22
C ALA A 259 -1.39 27.34 20.35
N ARG A 260 -1.45 28.16 19.30
CA ARG A 260 -2.11 29.49 19.32
C ARG A 260 -3.65 29.45 19.49
N ASP A 261 -4.21 28.30 19.82
CA ASP A 261 -5.64 28.06 19.94
C ASP A 261 -6.19 28.42 21.35
N ARG A 262 -7.47 28.09 21.60
CA ARG A 262 -8.11 28.32 22.91
C ARG A 262 -7.43 27.54 24.03
N LEU A 263 -6.96 26.32 23.77
CA LEU A 263 -6.27 25.49 24.74
C LEU A 263 -4.91 26.10 25.12
N GLY A 264 -4.16 26.64 24.15
CA GLY A 264 -2.91 27.31 24.48
C GLY A 264 -3.05 28.71 25.06
N ARG A 265 -4.19 29.40 24.86
CA ARG A 265 -4.52 30.58 25.69
C ARG A 265 -4.74 30.20 27.15
N LEU A 266 -5.48 29.12 27.40
CA LEU A 266 -5.68 28.59 28.75
C LEU A 266 -4.35 28.14 29.37
N GLY A 267 -3.51 27.42 28.62
CA GLY A 267 -2.18 26.98 29.05
C GLY A 267 -1.26 28.16 29.41
N ARG A 268 -1.21 29.21 28.58
CA ARG A 268 -0.46 30.44 28.89
C ARG A 268 -0.98 31.16 30.13
N SER A 269 -2.30 31.22 30.31
CA SER A 269 -2.91 31.80 31.51
C SER A 269 -2.53 31.01 32.77
N LEU A 270 -2.53 29.68 32.71
CA LEU A 270 -2.10 28.80 33.80
C LEU A 270 -0.61 28.97 34.11
N ASN A 271 0.25 28.96 33.09
CA ASN A 271 1.68 29.20 33.27
C ASN A 271 1.95 30.57 33.94
N ALA A 272 1.24 31.63 33.51
CA ALA A 272 1.37 32.96 34.11
C ALA A 272 0.88 33.02 35.57
N GLN A 273 -0.05 32.14 35.98
CA GLN A 273 -0.44 32.01 37.38
C GLN A 273 0.62 31.25 38.19
N ILE A 274 1.16 30.15 37.66
CA ILE A 274 2.25 29.38 38.27
C ILE A 274 3.47 30.26 38.50
N GLU A 275 3.85 31.06 37.50
CA GLU A 275 4.96 32.00 37.60
C GLU A 275 4.74 33.08 38.66
N ARG A 276 3.51 33.60 38.77
CA ARG A 276 3.15 34.56 39.82
C ARG A 276 3.26 33.96 41.22
N VAL A 277 2.77 32.73 41.41
CA VAL A 277 2.89 32.00 42.68
C VAL A 277 4.36 31.77 43.03
N ASN A 278 5.16 31.28 42.07
CA ASN A 278 6.60 31.05 42.26
C ASN A 278 7.39 32.34 42.49
N ALA A 279 6.97 33.47 41.91
CA ALA A 279 7.57 34.78 42.16
C ALA A 279 7.23 35.28 43.57
N GLY A 280 5.97 35.15 43.99
CA GLY A 280 5.53 35.48 45.36
C GLY A 280 6.24 34.63 46.42
N TYR A 281 6.36 33.33 46.18
CA TYR A 281 7.11 32.43 47.05
C TYR A 281 8.58 32.88 47.17
N ARG A 282 9.25 33.17 46.05
CA ARG A 282 10.65 33.66 46.04
C ARG A 282 10.82 35.00 46.76
N ALA A 283 9.84 35.91 46.62
CA ALA A 283 9.85 37.20 47.29
C ALA A 283 9.64 37.06 48.82
N ALA A 284 8.77 36.14 49.24
CA ALA A 284 8.52 35.84 50.65
C ALA A 284 9.65 35.03 51.31
N SER A 285 10.46 34.29 50.53
CA SER A 285 11.51 33.40 51.03
C SER A 285 12.92 34.00 51.06
N ARG A 286 13.08 35.33 51.00
CA ARG A 286 14.34 35.98 51.42
C ARG A 286 14.08 37.14 52.40
N PRO A 287 14.73 37.19 53.58
CA PRO A 287 16.01 36.55 53.93
C PRO A 287 15.91 35.50 55.07
N GLN A 288 15.89 34.21 54.72
CA GLN A 288 16.42 33.14 55.59
C GLN A 288 16.75 31.90 54.74
N ALA A 289 17.85 31.94 53.99
CA ALA A 289 18.34 30.76 53.26
C ALA A 289 19.84 30.89 52.94
N ALA A 290 20.67 30.87 53.98
CA ALA A 290 21.73 29.87 54.00
C ALA A 290 21.14 28.69 54.76
N VAL A 291 21.40 27.47 54.30
CA VAL A 291 20.90 26.17 54.80
C VAL A 291 19.69 25.61 54.03
N THR A 292 19.89 24.36 53.60
CA THR A 292 18.99 23.39 52.95
C THR A 292 18.58 23.61 51.49
N ALA A 293 19.58 23.58 50.60
CA ALA A 293 19.41 22.82 49.36
C ALA A 293 19.33 21.32 49.70
N ARG A 294 18.12 20.83 50.02
CA ARG A 294 17.85 19.39 50.14
C ARG A 294 16.39 19.12 49.83
N ALA A 295 16.09 19.03 48.54
CA ALA A 295 14.88 18.41 48.03
C ALA A 295 15.10 17.94 46.58
N ASP A 296 16.22 17.26 46.33
CA ASP A 296 16.24 16.19 45.34
C ASP A 296 15.89 14.91 46.10
N ASP A 297 14.60 14.61 46.21
CA ASP A 297 14.16 13.25 46.49
C ASP A 297 13.77 12.60 45.15
N PRO A 298 14.62 11.74 44.58
CA PRO A 298 14.35 11.06 43.32
C PRO A 298 13.15 10.08 43.42
N ARG A 299 12.62 9.83 44.63
CA ARG A 299 11.60 8.81 44.89
C ARG A 299 10.17 9.35 44.95
N ALA A 300 9.96 10.66 44.99
CA ALA A 300 8.61 11.25 44.94
C ALA A 300 7.97 11.23 43.54
N GLY A 301 8.73 10.89 42.49
CA GLY A 301 8.23 10.79 41.11
C GLY A 301 7.74 9.40 40.69
N ALA A 302 7.79 8.39 41.57
CA ALA A 302 7.61 6.98 41.20
C ALA A 302 6.34 6.32 41.75
N ILE A 303 5.49 7.04 42.47
CA ILE A 303 4.27 6.49 43.06
C ILE A 303 3.11 7.33 42.52
N LEU A 304 2.13 6.68 41.87
CA LEU A 304 0.95 7.24 41.19
C LEU A 304 1.15 7.53 39.68
N ASP A 305 1.31 6.49 38.85
CA ASP A 305 1.01 6.59 37.40
C ASP A 305 1.00 5.22 36.67
N GLY A 306 0.57 4.15 37.38
CA GLY A 306 0.63 2.77 36.86
C GLY A 306 -0.35 2.44 35.73
N SER A 307 -1.36 3.28 35.48
CA SER A 307 -2.34 3.08 34.39
C SER A 307 -2.35 4.20 33.33
N SER A 308 -1.64 5.31 33.56
CA SER A 308 -1.61 6.51 32.69
C SER A 308 -0.32 6.63 31.86
N THR A 309 0.80 6.06 32.33
CA THR A 309 2.09 6.14 31.62
C THR A 309 2.12 5.32 30.34
N ASP A 310 1.49 4.15 30.34
CA ASP A 310 1.41 3.26 29.18
C ASP A 310 0.56 3.83 28.05
N ASP A 311 -0.62 4.35 28.36
CA ASP A 311 -1.50 5.02 27.40
C ASP A 311 -0.86 6.30 26.82
N ARG A 312 -0.01 6.98 27.60
CA ARG A 312 0.75 8.16 27.14
C ARG A 312 1.79 7.78 26.10
N ARG A 313 2.60 6.76 26.38
CA ARG A 313 3.65 6.34 25.44
C ARG A 313 3.07 5.74 24.16
N LEU A 314 1.94 5.03 24.24
CA LEU A 314 1.23 4.55 23.05
C LEU A 314 0.66 5.68 22.20
N ALA A 315 0.23 6.79 22.80
CA ALA A 315 -0.23 7.96 22.04
C ALA A 315 0.90 8.70 21.31
N GLU A 316 2.12 8.70 21.86
CA GLU A 316 3.31 9.26 21.21
C GLU A 316 3.69 8.50 19.92
N LEU A 317 3.22 7.26 19.74
CA LEU A 317 3.45 6.46 18.52
C LEU A 317 2.52 6.80 17.36
N ILE A 318 1.38 7.43 17.62
CA ILE A 318 0.36 7.70 16.61
C ILE A 318 0.86 8.66 15.51
N PRO A 319 1.61 9.73 15.83
CA PRO A 319 2.27 10.54 14.82
C PRO A 319 3.28 9.80 13.95
N ALA A 320 4.10 8.95 14.58
CA ALA A 320 5.09 8.14 13.87
C ALA A 320 4.40 7.12 12.95
N ARG A 321 3.25 6.57 13.36
CA ARG A 321 2.41 5.69 12.55
C ARG A 321 1.86 6.42 11.31
N ALA A 322 1.27 7.60 11.46
CA ALA A 322 0.73 8.34 10.31
C ALA A 322 1.83 8.74 9.32
N ALA A 323 3.01 9.14 9.82
CA ALA A 323 4.16 9.46 8.98
C ALA A 323 4.66 8.21 8.22
N VAL A 324 4.84 7.06 8.90
CA VAL A 324 5.29 5.84 8.22
C VAL A 324 4.25 5.33 7.22
N PHE A 325 2.95 5.44 7.53
CA PHE A 325 1.87 5.09 6.60
C PHE A 325 2.02 5.86 5.29
N LEU A 326 2.17 7.19 5.35
CA LEU A 326 2.32 8.01 4.14
C LEU A 326 3.59 7.72 3.36
N LEU A 327 4.71 7.47 4.05
CA LEU A 327 5.97 7.12 3.39
C LEU A 327 5.88 5.76 2.69
N VAL A 328 5.31 4.76 3.37
CA VAL A 328 5.14 3.44 2.76
C VAL A 328 4.14 3.54 1.62
N PHE A 329 3.03 4.25 1.80
CA PHE A 329 2.04 4.47 0.76
C PHE A 329 2.67 5.08 -0.50
N ALA A 330 3.57 6.06 -0.35
CA ALA A 330 4.32 6.64 -1.46
C ALA A 330 5.14 5.62 -2.26
N GLU A 331 5.88 4.73 -1.60
CA GLU A 331 6.67 3.68 -2.27
C GLU A 331 5.77 2.57 -2.84
N GLU A 332 4.63 2.28 -2.19
CA GLU A 332 3.66 1.26 -2.63
C GLU A 332 2.94 1.63 -3.92
N LEU A 333 2.75 2.92 -4.20
CA LEU A 333 2.15 3.40 -5.46
C LEU A 333 2.88 2.85 -6.69
N THR A 334 4.18 2.61 -6.59
CA THR A 334 5.00 2.25 -7.76
C THR A 334 4.90 0.78 -8.14
N ARG A 335 4.59 -0.09 -7.18
CA ARG A 335 4.62 -1.57 -7.34
C ARG A 335 3.86 -2.14 -8.53
N PRO A 336 2.60 -1.77 -8.81
CA PRO A 336 1.80 -2.41 -9.85
C PRO A 336 2.30 -2.13 -11.26
N PHE A 337 3.04 -1.03 -11.47
CA PHE A 337 3.47 -0.62 -12.81
C PHE A 337 4.99 -0.58 -12.97
N PHE A 338 5.77 -0.66 -11.88
CA PHE A 338 7.22 -0.50 -11.93
C PHE A 338 7.93 -1.43 -12.93
N PRO A 339 7.61 -2.74 -13.02
CA PRO A 339 8.20 -3.60 -14.05
C PRO A 339 7.93 -3.12 -15.48
N LEU A 340 6.73 -2.57 -15.72
CA LEU A 340 6.28 -2.09 -17.03
C LEU A 340 6.99 -0.79 -17.39
N TYR A 341 7.09 0.13 -16.44
CA TYR A 341 7.86 1.36 -16.59
C TYR A 341 9.31 1.07 -17.02
N VAL A 342 9.99 0.11 -16.39
CA VAL A 342 11.38 -0.26 -16.75
C VAL A 342 11.46 -0.87 -18.16
N ARG A 343 10.46 -1.69 -18.55
CA ARG A 343 10.38 -2.30 -19.88
C ARG A 343 10.12 -1.28 -21.00
N GLU A 344 9.45 -0.18 -20.68
CA GLU A 344 9.22 0.93 -21.60
C GLU A 344 10.44 1.87 -21.68
N LEU A 345 11.07 2.16 -20.54
CA LEU A 345 12.21 3.08 -20.46
C LEU A 345 13.47 2.53 -21.16
N THR A 346 13.67 1.21 -21.12
CA THR A 346 14.93 0.60 -21.58
C THR A 346 14.70 -0.27 -22.81
N PRO A 347 15.18 0.12 -24.01
CA PRO A 347 15.31 -0.83 -25.11
C PRO A 347 16.21 -1.98 -24.66
N SER A 348 15.96 -3.20 -25.17
CA SER A 348 16.77 -4.37 -24.80
C SER A 348 18.24 -4.07 -25.04
N ILE A 349 19.03 -4.13 -23.97
CA ILE A 349 20.49 -4.03 -24.03
C ILE A 349 20.99 -5.36 -24.58
N ASP A 350 21.98 -5.34 -25.48
CA ASP A 350 22.54 -6.55 -26.10
C ASP A 350 22.81 -7.65 -25.06
N GLY A 351 22.17 -8.81 -25.24
CA GLY A 351 22.30 -9.98 -24.36
C GLY A 351 21.36 -10.03 -23.15
N TRP A 352 20.57 -9.00 -22.86
CA TRP A 352 19.65 -8.96 -21.71
C TRP A 352 18.19 -8.72 -22.13
N SER A 353 17.28 -9.61 -21.72
CA SER A 353 15.84 -9.39 -21.94
C SER A 353 15.31 -8.27 -21.05
N ARG A 354 14.23 -7.61 -21.48
CA ARG A 354 13.61 -6.50 -20.71
C ARG A 354 13.12 -6.96 -19.33
N ASP A 355 12.76 -8.23 -19.22
CA ASP A 355 12.33 -8.86 -17.97
C ASP A 355 13.47 -8.97 -16.95
N TRP A 356 14.68 -9.30 -17.40
CA TRP A 356 15.85 -9.31 -16.52
C TRP A 356 16.23 -7.92 -16.04
N LEU A 357 16.04 -6.88 -16.85
CA LEU A 357 16.29 -5.49 -16.44
C LEU A 357 15.24 -5.03 -15.42
N ALA A 358 13.95 -5.32 -15.65
CA ALA A 358 12.89 -5.04 -14.68
C ALA A 358 13.13 -5.78 -13.37
N ALA A 359 13.41 -7.10 -13.41
CA ALA A 359 13.75 -7.88 -12.23
C ALA A 359 15.01 -7.37 -11.52
N GLY A 360 16.06 -7.02 -12.27
CA GLY A 360 17.32 -6.50 -11.76
C GLY A 360 17.15 -5.21 -10.97
N SER A 361 16.34 -4.28 -11.45
CA SER A 361 16.06 -3.02 -10.75
C SER A 361 15.31 -3.20 -9.43
N ILE A 362 14.31 -4.10 -9.39
CA ILE A 362 13.59 -4.44 -8.15
C ILE A 362 14.53 -5.14 -7.17
N SER A 363 15.34 -6.06 -7.68
CA SER A 363 16.30 -6.84 -6.89
C SER A 363 17.38 -5.95 -6.29
N LEU A 364 17.89 -4.97 -7.03
CA LEU A 364 18.84 -3.99 -6.54
C LEU A 364 18.26 -3.14 -5.41
N PHE A 365 17.00 -2.69 -5.54
CA PHE A 365 16.33 -1.98 -4.46
C PHE A 365 16.22 -2.82 -3.18
N MET A 366 15.85 -4.10 -3.30
CA MET A 366 15.77 -5.01 -2.15
C MET A 366 17.14 -5.34 -1.55
N ALA A 367 18.17 -5.50 -2.37
CA ALA A 367 19.55 -5.69 -1.93
C ALA A 367 20.07 -4.45 -1.19
N ALA A 368 19.75 -3.25 -1.69
CA ALA A 368 20.05 -2.00 -1.01
C ALA A 368 19.33 -1.90 0.35
N LEU A 369 18.07 -2.37 0.47
CA LEU A 369 17.40 -2.48 1.76
C LEU A 369 18.08 -3.48 2.71
N ALA A 370 18.51 -4.65 2.21
CA ALA A 370 19.23 -5.65 2.99
C ALA A 370 20.49 -5.07 3.64
N LEU A 371 21.18 -4.19 2.90
CA LEU A 371 22.36 -3.46 3.37
C LEU A 371 22.00 -2.29 4.29
N PHE A 372 21.08 -1.40 3.88
CA PHE A 372 20.87 -0.14 4.57
C PHE A 372 20.01 -0.23 5.82
N VAL A 373 19.10 -1.21 5.95
CA VAL A 373 18.28 -1.37 7.17
C VAL A 373 19.12 -1.55 8.44
N PRO A 374 20.10 -2.49 8.51
CA PRO A 374 20.93 -2.63 9.70
C PRO A 374 21.86 -1.42 9.89
N LEU A 375 22.34 -0.76 8.83
CA LEU A 375 23.15 0.45 8.95
C LEU A 375 22.32 1.63 9.51
N ALA A 376 21.10 1.79 9.02
CA ALA A 376 20.16 2.80 9.46
C ALA A 376 19.76 2.61 10.93
N SER A 377 19.65 1.36 11.41
CA SER A 377 19.38 1.09 12.82
C SER A 377 20.53 1.55 13.72
N VAL A 378 21.79 1.40 13.30
CA VAL A 378 22.95 1.96 14.02
C VAL A 378 22.95 3.49 14.00
N TRP A 379 22.67 4.10 12.85
CA TRP A 379 22.59 5.56 12.77
C TRP A 379 21.44 6.14 13.60
N SER A 380 20.35 5.40 13.74
CA SER A 380 19.24 5.75 14.61
C SER A 380 19.62 5.81 16.09
N GLU A 381 20.68 5.11 16.53
CA GLU A 381 21.20 5.26 17.89
C GLU A 381 21.89 6.62 18.13
N ARG A 382 22.51 7.19 17.08
CA ARG A 382 23.37 8.40 17.19
C ARG A 382 22.67 9.69 16.76
N ILE A 383 21.72 9.58 15.83
CA ILE A 383 21.02 10.73 15.23
C ILE A 383 19.65 10.89 15.92
N ASP A 384 19.20 12.12 16.08
CA ASP A 384 17.83 12.39 16.58
C ASP A 384 16.78 11.79 15.63
N ARG A 385 15.80 11.07 16.19
CA ARG A 385 14.78 10.33 15.42
C ARG A 385 14.02 11.21 14.42
N ARG A 386 13.71 12.45 14.79
CA ARG A 386 12.93 13.36 13.94
C ARG A 386 13.77 13.83 12.75
N ARG A 387 15.05 14.13 12.97
CA ARG A 387 15.99 14.46 11.87
C ARG A 387 16.19 13.26 10.95
N LEU A 388 16.41 12.08 11.53
CA LEU A 388 16.65 10.86 10.76
C LEU A 388 15.46 10.52 9.85
N PHE A 389 14.25 10.59 10.38
CA PHE A 389 13.04 10.35 9.60
C PHE A 389 12.87 11.39 8.49
N TRP A 390 13.01 12.68 8.80
CA TRP A 390 12.85 13.74 7.81
C TRP A 390 13.87 13.63 6.67
N CYS A 391 15.14 13.37 6.98
CA CYS A 391 16.16 13.13 5.97
C CYS A 391 15.84 11.89 5.13
N GLY A 392 15.42 10.79 5.77
CA GLY A 392 15.04 9.57 5.08
C GLY A 392 13.87 9.77 4.12
N ALA A 393 12.82 10.48 4.56
CA ALA A 393 11.65 10.78 3.74
C ALA A 393 11.99 11.67 2.53
N LEU A 394 12.87 12.67 2.71
CA LEU A 394 13.34 13.49 1.58
C LEU A 394 14.20 12.70 0.59
N LEU A 395 15.08 11.82 1.07
CA LEU A 395 15.89 10.95 0.22
C LEU A 395 15.02 9.96 -0.56
N SER A 396 13.99 9.39 0.07
CA SER A 396 13.00 8.54 -0.60
C SER A 396 12.20 9.32 -1.64
N GLY A 397 11.74 10.54 -1.33
CA GLY A 397 11.08 11.41 -2.29
C GLY A 397 11.97 11.80 -3.48
N ALA A 398 13.25 12.10 -3.23
CA ALA A 398 14.24 12.38 -4.27
C ALA A 398 14.50 11.15 -5.15
N GLY A 399 14.61 9.96 -4.55
CA GLY A 399 14.73 8.70 -5.28
C GLY A 399 13.50 8.40 -6.14
N LEU A 400 12.28 8.66 -5.64
CA LEU A 400 11.04 8.46 -6.39
C LEU A 400 10.95 9.40 -7.60
N ILE A 401 11.16 10.70 -7.40
CA ILE A 401 11.09 11.66 -8.51
C ILE A 401 12.21 11.42 -9.53
N GLY A 402 13.43 11.14 -9.07
CA GLY A 402 14.54 10.79 -9.95
C GLY A 402 14.30 9.50 -10.73
N THR A 403 13.65 8.51 -10.11
CA THR A 403 13.24 7.28 -10.81
C THR A 403 12.26 7.59 -11.95
N GLY A 404 11.28 8.48 -11.71
CA GLY A 404 10.25 8.81 -12.70
C GLY A 404 10.77 9.61 -13.90
N PHE A 405 11.85 10.39 -13.72
CA PHE A 405 12.46 11.20 -14.78
C PHE A 405 13.83 10.68 -15.22
N ALA A 406 14.15 9.42 -14.94
CA ALA A 406 15.44 8.84 -15.30
C ALA A 406 15.59 8.78 -16.83
N GLY A 407 16.72 9.27 -17.36
CA GLY A 407 17.00 9.25 -18.79
C GLY A 407 17.55 7.91 -19.31
N GLY A 408 17.82 6.97 -18.40
CA GLY A 408 18.29 5.63 -18.75
C GLY A 408 18.38 4.68 -17.56
N TYR A 409 18.64 3.40 -17.85
CA TYR A 409 18.62 2.34 -16.84
C TYR A 409 19.63 2.53 -15.71
N GLY A 410 20.87 2.94 -16.02
CA GLY A 410 21.89 3.17 -14.99
C GLY A 410 21.53 4.29 -14.01
N GLU A 411 20.94 5.38 -14.53
CA GLU A 411 20.41 6.47 -13.70
C GLU A 411 19.24 6.00 -12.84
N LEU A 412 18.31 5.22 -13.42
CA LEU A 412 17.20 4.62 -12.70
C LEU A 412 17.69 3.77 -11.52
N LEU A 413 18.72 2.93 -11.72
CA LEU A 413 19.30 2.12 -10.65
C LEU A 413 19.86 2.97 -9.50
N LEU A 414 20.54 4.07 -9.81
CA LEU A 414 21.06 5.00 -8.81
C LEU A 414 19.92 5.59 -7.95
N TRP A 415 18.85 6.05 -8.61
CA TRP A 415 17.68 6.59 -7.92
C TRP A 415 16.94 5.54 -7.09
N ARG A 416 16.90 4.27 -7.52
CA ARG A 416 16.39 3.16 -6.70
C ARG A 416 17.20 2.92 -5.44
N VAL A 417 18.53 2.91 -5.53
CA VAL A 417 19.41 2.78 -4.35
C VAL A 417 19.20 3.95 -3.39
N LEU A 418 19.05 5.17 -3.91
CA LEU A 418 18.77 6.36 -3.09
C LEU A 418 17.41 6.27 -2.38
N SER A 419 16.37 5.81 -3.08
CA SER A 419 15.06 5.55 -2.47
C SER A 419 15.14 4.48 -1.37
N ALA A 420 15.89 3.39 -1.60
CA ALA A 420 16.07 2.33 -0.60
C ALA A 420 16.74 2.87 0.66
N LEU A 421 17.79 3.67 0.49
CA LEU A 421 18.47 4.35 1.60
C LEU A 421 17.49 5.24 2.37
N GLY A 422 16.74 6.10 1.67
CA GLY A 422 15.77 7.01 2.29
C GLY A 422 14.69 6.26 3.09
N TYR A 423 14.13 5.21 2.48
CA TYR A 423 13.15 4.33 3.14
C TYR A 423 13.75 3.66 4.38
N ALA A 424 14.96 3.10 4.30
CA ALA A 424 15.63 2.43 5.42
C ALA A 424 15.87 3.38 6.61
N LEU A 425 16.32 4.61 6.35
CA LEU A 425 16.53 5.65 7.37
C LEU A 425 15.25 6.00 8.12
N ALA A 426 14.18 6.28 7.37
CA ALA A 426 12.90 6.65 7.95
C ALA A 426 12.24 5.49 8.69
N PHE A 427 12.33 4.27 8.13
CA PHE A 427 11.83 3.07 8.78
C PHE A 427 12.56 2.78 10.10
N ALA A 428 13.89 2.91 10.13
CA ALA A 428 14.69 2.76 11.35
C ALA A 428 14.30 3.78 12.44
N ALA A 429 14.08 5.04 12.06
CA ALA A 429 13.63 6.09 12.98
C ALA A 429 12.26 5.79 13.61
N CYS A 430 11.36 5.15 12.85
CA CYS A 430 10.06 4.71 13.35
C CYS A 430 10.16 3.51 14.29
N GLN A 431 11.00 2.52 13.97
CA GLN A 431 11.27 1.39 14.88
C GLN A 431 11.89 1.86 16.19
N ASP A 432 12.81 2.82 16.13
CA ASP A 432 13.35 3.51 17.30
C ASP A 432 12.26 4.12 18.19
N CYS A 433 11.27 4.76 17.57
CA CYS A 433 10.13 5.30 18.28
C CYS A 433 9.30 4.20 18.94
N LEU A 434 9.02 3.11 18.19
CA LEU A 434 8.29 1.94 18.69
C LEU A 434 8.95 1.34 19.93
N PHE A 435 10.25 1.08 19.89
CA PHE A 435 10.97 0.50 21.01
C PHE A 435 11.13 1.47 22.20
N ALA A 436 11.28 2.78 21.94
CA ALA A 436 11.40 3.77 23.01
C ALA A 436 10.07 3.99 23.77
N CYS A 437 8.94 3.89 23.07
CA CYS A 437 7.61 4.13 23.62
C CYS A 437 6.93 2.84 24.14
N SER A 438 7.57 1.67 24.02
CA SER A 438 6.95 0.40 24.42
C SER A 438 7.76 -0.36 25.48
N ASP A 439 7.18 -0.54 26.67
CA ASP A 439 7.69 -1.49 27.67
C ASP A 439 7.33 -2.94 27.29
N SER A 440 7.97 -3.94 27.92
CA SER A 440 7.79 -5.37 27.60
C SER A 440 6.32 -5.81 27.61
N THR A 441 5.48 -5.21 28.46
CA THR A 441 4.05 -5.51 28.58
C THR A 441 3.19 -4.91 27.45
N ASN A 442 3.52 -3.72 26.94
CA ASN A 442 2.72 -3.01 25.92
C ASN A 442 3.30 -3.05 24.51
N ARG A 443 4.48 -3.66 24.33
CA ARG A 443 5.15 -3.84 23.05
C ARG A 443 4.30 -4.53 22.00
N VAL A 444 3.53 -5.54 22.39
CA VAL A 444 2.61 -6.25 21.48
C VAL A 444 1.56 -5.29 20.91
N ARG A 445 1.01 -4.40 21.75
CA ARG A 445 0.01 -3.40 21.35
C ARG A 445 0.61 -2.31 20.45
N GLY A 446 1.77 -1.78 20.82
CA GLY A 446 2.49 -0.79 20.02
C GLY A 446 2.89 -1.35 18.64
N ALA A 447 3.40 -2.59 18.62
CA ALA A 447 3.77 -3.28 17.38
C ALA A 447 2.56 -3.53 16.49
N ALA A 448 1.41 -3.91 17.06
CA ALA A 448 0.16 -4.08 16.31
C ALA A 448 -0.34 -2.75 15.71
N LEU A 449 -0.27 -1.64 16.45
CA LEU A 449 -0.62 -0.31 15.93
C LEU A 449 0.29 0.10 14.77
N PHE A 450 1.59 -0.14 14.90
CA PHE A 450 2.58 0.15 13.86
C PHE A 450 2.37 -0.72 12.61
N ALA A 451 2.18 -2.03 12.81
CA ALA A 451 1.89 -2.98 11.74
C ALA A 451 0.57 -2.66 11.02
N GLY A 452 -0.44 -2.17 11.74
CA GLY A 452 -1.71 -1.74 11.16
C GLY A 452 -1.56 -0.60 10.15
N GLY A 453 -0.73 0.41 10.46
CA GLY A 453 -0.42 1.49 9.51
C GLY A 453 0.36 1.00 8.29
N LEU A 454 1.29 0.05 8.47
CA LEU A 454 2.01 -0.56 7.36
C LEU A 454 1.07 -1.36 6.44
N ALA A 455 0.19 -2.17 7.02
CA ALA A 455 -0.81 -2.93 6.29
C ALA A 455 -1.78 -2.00 5.53
N ALA A 456 -2.19 -0.89 6.15
CA ALA A 456 -3.03 0.12 5.51
C ALA A 456 -2.42 0.67 4.22
N ALA A 457 -1.12 1.01 4.26
CA ALA A 457 -0.40 1.47 3.10
C ALA A 457 -0.31 0.39 2.00
N SER A 458 -0.04 -0.86 2.38
CA SER A 458 0.16 -1.95 1.42
C SER A 458 -1.11 -2.40 0.69
N PHE A 459 -2.31 -2.19 1.24
CA PHE A 459 -3.53 -2.43 0.45
C PHE A 459 -3.96 -1.22 -0.37
N CYS A 460 -3.74 0.00 0.13
CA CYS A 460 -4.14 1.21 -0.59
C CYS A 460 -3.23 1.50 -1.79
N GLY A 461 -1.92 1.30 -1.63
CA GLY A 461 -0.91 1.78 -2.56
C GLY A 461 -1.01 1.16 -3.96
N PRO A 462 -1.01 -0.17 -4.12
CA PRO A 462 -1.03 -0.78 -5.45
C PRO A 462 -2.28 -0.42 -6.27
N ALA A 463 -3.46 -0.36 -5.66
CA ALA A 463 -4.66 -0.03 -6.43
C ALA A 463 -4.68 1.44 -6.88
N ILE A 464 -4.33 2.39 -6.00
CA ILE A 464 -4.21 3.81 -6.38
C ILE A 464 -3.07 4.03 -7.36
N GLY A 465 -1.95 3.33 -7.18
CA GLY A 465 -0.79 3.40 -8.05
C GLY A 465 -1.11 3.00 -9.49
N GLY A 466 -1.83 1.90 -9.67
CA GLY A 466 -2.30 1.44 -10.99
C GLY A 466 -3.25 2.45 -11.64
N ILE A 467 -4.23 2.94 -10.88
CA ILE A 467 -5.20 3.95 -11.37
C ILE A 467 -4.50 5.26 -11.76
N LEU A 468 -3.59 5.78 -10.93
CA LEU A 468 -2.85 7.02 -11.22
C LEU A 468 -1.98 6.83 -12.47
N ALA A 469 -1.22 5.75 -12.54
CA ALA A 469 -0.35 5.49 -13.68
C ALA A 469 -1.12 5.41 -15.00
N GLU A 470 -2.32 4.81 -14.98
CA GLU A 470 -3.19 4.73 -16.16
C GLU A 470 -3.76 6.09 -16.59
N ARG A 471 -4.10 6.95 -15.62
CA ARG A 471 -4.83 8.21 -15.90
C ARG A 471 -3.93 9.40 -16.17
N ILE A 472 -2.83 9.51 -15.42
CA ILE A 472 -1.91 10.66 -15.48
C ILE A 472 -0.50 10.28 -15.91
N GLY A 473 -0.23 9.00 -16.19
CA GLY A 473 1.07 8.49 -16.62
C GLY A 473 2.01 8.14 -15.46
N TYR A 474 3.10 7.44 -15.78
CA TYR A 474 4.08 6.97 -14.80
C TYR A 474 4.82 8.12 -14.09
N GLU A 475 5.33 9.10 -14.84
CA GLU A 475 6.13 10.21 -14.31
C GLU A 475 5.35 11.02 -13.27
N ALA A 476 4.11 11.38 -13.58
CA ALA A 476 3.23 12.10 -12.67
C ALA A 476 2.88 11.28 -11.42
N THR A 477 2.78 9.96 -11.55
CA THR A 477 2.54 9.04 -10.43
C THR A 477 3.76 8.94 -9.50
N PHE A 478 4.98 8.90 -10.05
CA PHE A 478 6.21 9.01 -9.25
C PHE A 478 6.32 10.37 -8.55
N ALA A 479 5.98 11.47 -9.22
CA ALA A 479 5.93 12.80 -8.61
C ALA A 479 4.90 12.88 -7.47
N ALA A 480 3.73 12.24 -7.62
CA ALA A 480 2.74 12.11 -6.56
C ALA A 480 3.30 11.33 -5.36
N GLY A 481 4.00 10.21 -5.59
CA GLY A 481 4.73 9.48 -4.55
C GLY A 481 5.77 10.35 -3.84
N ALA A 482 6.58 11.11 -4.59
CA ALA A 482 7.56 12.02 -4.02
C ALA A 482 6.92 13.12 -3.15
N ALA A 483 5.77 13.67 -3.57
CA ALA A 483 5.00 14.64 -2.79
C ALA A 483 4.47 14.03 -1.48
N LEU A 484 4.00 12.78 -1.51
CA LEU A 484 3.56 12.04 -0.32
C LEU A 484 4.73 11.75 0.64
N ALA A 485 5.89 11.38 0.12
CA ALA A 485 7.11 11.20 0.92
C ALA A 485 7.55 12.52 1.57
N ALA A 486 7.53 13.64 0.84
CA ALA A 486 7.82 14.96 1.39
C ALA A 486 6.79 15.38 2.47
N ALA A 487 5.51 15.11 2.25
CA ALA A 487 4.45 15.35 3.23
C ALA A 487 4.65 14.50 4.51
N SER A 488 5.04 13.23 4.35
CA SER A 488 5.44 12.36 5.47
C SER A 488 6.60 12.95 6.27
N GLY A 489 7.65 13.41 5.58
CA GLY A 489 8.77 14.12 6.21
C GLY A 489 8.32 15.36 6.99
N LEU A 490 7.45 16.19 6.42
CA LEU A 490 6.92 17.38 7.09
C LEU A 490 6.10 17.03 8.33
N LEU A 491 5.28 15.98 8.27
CA LEU A 491 4.51 15.50 9.42
C LEU A 491 5.43 14.99 10.53
N ALA A 492 6.43 14.19 10.18
CA ALA A 492 7.45 13.75 11.13
C ALA A 492 8.20 14.93 11.76
N ALA A 493 8.56 15.92 10.93
CA ALA A 493 9.20 17.14 11.39
C ALA A 493 8.29 18.03 12.24
N ARG A 494 6.98 17.79 12.34
CA ARG A 494 6.09 18.56 13.23
C ARG A 494 5.66 17.78 14.47
N PHE A 495 5.35 16.51 14.31
CA PHE A 495 4.64 15.74 15.33
C PHE A 495 5.47 14.63 15.99
N ILE A 496 6.59 14.18 15.39
CA ILE A 496 7.45 13.20 16.07
C ILE A 496 8.26 13.91 17.18
N PRO A 497 8.15 13.46 18.44
CA PRO A 497 8.91 14.04 19.54
C PRO A 497 10.42 13.95 19.31
N ARG A 498 11.15 14.99 19.73
CA ARG A 498 12.63 14.94 19.79
C ARG A 498 13.07 13.94 20.86
N ARG A 499 14.21 13.29 20.66
CA ARG A 499 14.78 12.35 21.63
C ARG A 499 14.99 13.07 22.98
N GLY A 500 14.52 12.49 24.08
CA GLY A 500 14.94 12.89 25.43
C GLY A 500 16.42 12.55 25.68
N PRO A 501 17.04 13.05 26.77
CA PRO A 501 18.44 12.75 27.10
C PRO A 501 18.67 11.23 27.09
N PRO A 502 19.85 10.77 26.63
CA PRO A 502 20.11 9.34 26.43
C PRO A 502 19.80 8.58 27.72
N ARG A 503 18.82 7.67 27.68
CA ARG A 503 18.80 6.57 28.64
C ARG A 503 20.12 5.83 28.38
N GLN A 504 20.94 5.68 29.42
CA GLN A 504 22.13 4.84 29.37
C GLN A 504 21.71 3.47 28.84
N SER A 505 21.93 3.24 27.55
CA SER A 505 22.00 1.89 27.02
C SER A 505 23.24 1.29 27.67
N CYS A 506 23.07 0.22 28.45
CA CYS A 506 24.20 -0.61 28.84
C CYS A 506 24.96 -0.99 27.56
N GLY A 507 26.15 -0.42 27.37
CA GLY A 507 27.11 -0.74 26.31
C GLY A 507 26.61 -0.54 24.87
N GLY A 508 27.01 0.55 24.22
CA GLY A 508 27.08 0.56 22.77
C GLY A 508 28.13 -0.47 22.34
N GLU A 509 27.71 -1.63 21.83
CA GLU A 509 28.64 -2.65 21.33
C GLU A 509 29.49 -2.08 20.19
N ASN A 510 30.80 -2.34 20.23
CA ASN A 510 31.72 -2.00 19.15
C ASN A 510 31.28 -2.68 17.81
N PRO A 511 31.46 -2.02 16.65
CA PRO A 511 31.11 -2.58 15.34
C PRO A 511 31.73 -3.96 15.06
N THR A 512 32.96 -4.18 15.54
CA THR A 512 33.69 -5.45 15.44
C THR A 512 33.09 -6.56 16.31
N ALA A 513 32.52 -6.22 17.48
CA ALA A 513 31.79 -7.17 18.34
C ALA A 513 30.43 -7.55 17.72
N ARG A 514 29.77 -6.61 17.03
CA ARG A 514 28.54 -6.86 16.26
C ARG A 514 28.75 -7.83 15.10
N GLY A 515 29.85 -7.71 14.35
CA GLY A 515 30.20 -8.66 13.29
C GLY A 515 30.43 -10.08 13.81
N LYS A 516 31.25 -10.22 14.87
CA LYS A 516 31.58 -11.55 15.46
C LYS A 516 30.36 -12.29 16.00
N ALA A 517 29.48 -11.62 16.72
CA ALA A 517 28.33 -12.33 17.26
C ALA A 517 27.18 -12.48 16.23
N ALA A 518 27.17 -11.75 15.10
CA ALA A 518 26.27 -12.02 13.98
C ALA A 518 26.69 -13.33 13.29
N ALA A 519 28.00 -13.55 13.15
CA ALA A 519 28.55 -14.83 12.75
C ALA A 519 28.19 -15.95 13.76
N LYS A 520 28.20 -15.67 15.07
CA LYS A 520 27.75 -16.65 16.09
C LYS A 520 26.26 -16.99 15.98
N LEU A 521 25.40 -16.01 15.70
CA LEU A 521 23.96 -16.24 15.47
C LEU A 521 23.72 -17.09 14.22
N LEU A 522 24.46 -16.81 13.14
CA LEU A 522 24.48 -17.64 11.93
C LEU A 522 25.12 -19.02 12.15
N GLY A 523 25.80 -19.25 13.28
CA GLY A 523 26.27 -20.57 13.67
C GLY A 523 25.21 -21.42 14.37
N ASN A 524 24.09 -20.83 14.81
CA ASN A 524 23.01 -21.57 15.46
C ASN A 524 22.20 -22.34 14.39
N PRO A 525 22.17 -23.69 14.43
CA PRO A 525 21.50 -24.50 13.40
C PRO A 525 20.00 -24.22 13.34
N ARG A 526 19.35 -23.96 14.48
CA ARG A 526 17.91 -23.63 14.53
C ARG A 526 17.63 -22.28 13.86
N PHE A 527 18.50 -21.29 14.05
CA PHE A 527 18.39 -19.99 13.39
C PHE A 527 18.67 -20.06 11.89
N LEU A 528 19.67 -20.86 11.47
CA LEU A 528 19.97 -21.12 10.07
C LEU A 528 18.79 -21.78 9.35
N ILE A 529 18.18 -22.80 9.94
CA ILE A 529 17.02 -23.49 9.34
C ILE A 529 15.82 -22.55 9.23
N LEU A 530 15.53 -21.78 10.28
CA LEU A 530 14.47 -20.76 10.25
C LEU A 530 14.69 -19.75 9.14
N THR A 531 15.93 -19.30 8.93
CA THR A 531 16.22 -18.25 7.96
C THR A 531 16.36 -18.76 6.52
N ALA A 532 17.04 -19.90 6.32
CA ALA A 532 17.30 -20.48 5.01
C ALA A 532 16.11 -21.25 4.43
N CYS A 533 15.32 -21.95 5.25
CA CYS A 533 14.19 -22.76 4.77
C CYS A 533 12.84 -22.06 4.88
N ALA A 534 12.74 -20.99 5.68
CA ALA A 534 11.46 -20.33 5.95
C ALA A 534 11.48 -18.83 5.60
N ALA A 535 12.30 -18.02 6.27
CA ALA A 535 12.27 -16.56 6.13
C ALA A 535 12.67 -16.06 4.74
N ALA A 536 13.84 -16.48 4.23
CA ALA A 536 14.32 -16.07 2.91
C ALA A 536 13.43 -16.62 1.77
N PRO A 537 13.05 -17.91 1.73
CA PRO A 537 12.13 -18.43 0.71
C PRO A 537 10.76 -17.74 0.71
N ALA A 538 10.17 -17.47 1.87
CA ALA A 538 8.88 -16.80 1.93
C ALA A 538 8.93 -15.40 1.30
N LYS A 539 10.00 -14.64 1.56
CA LYS A 539 10.18 -13.30 0.96
C LYS A 539 10.58 -13.35 -0.51
N LEU A 540 11.34 -14.37 -0.92
CA LEU A 540 11.65 -14.64 -2.32
C LEU A 540 10.36 -14.84 -3.13
N VAL A 541 9.47 -15.71 -2.65
CA VAL A 541 8.18 -15.98 -3.30
C VAL A 541 7.30 -14.73 -3.32
N LEU A 542 7.20 -14.02 -2.19
CA LEU A 542 6.40 -12.80 -2.09
C LEU A 542 6.85 -11.73 -3.09
N VAL A 543 8.13 -11.38 -3.13
CA VAL A 543 8.62 -10.30 -3.98
C VAL A 543 8.75 -10.74 -5.44
N GLY A 544 9.20 -11.98 -5.68
CA GLY A 544 9.28 -12.53 -7.04
C GLY A 544 7.92 -12.58 -7.73
N PHE A 545 6.88 -13.03 -7.02
CA PHE A 545 5.53 -13.04 -7.57
C PHE A 545 4.90 -11.64 -7.58
N LEU A 546 4.74 -11.02 -6.41
CA LEU A 546 3.87 -9.86 -6.26
C LEU A 546 4.44 -8.59 -6.90
N PHE A 547 5.77 -8.42 -6.92
CA PHE A 547 6.39 -7.16 -7.38
C PHE A 547 6.85 -7.25 -8.85
N PHE A 548 7.02 -8.47 -9.37
CA PHE A 548 7.50 -8.67 -10.74
C PHE A 548 6.52 -9.51 -11.58
N LEU A 549 6.25 -10.75 -11.17
CA LEU A 549 5.54 -11.70 -12.02
C LEU A 549 4.06 -11.35 -12.22
N ALA A 550 3.36 -10.93 -11.17
CA ALA A 550 1.95 -10.57 -11.23
C ALA A 550 1.69 -9.38 -12.18
N PRO A 551 2.43 -8.24 -12.07
CA PRO A 551 2.34 -7.18 -13.08
C PRO A 551 2.73 -7.62 -14.49
N ALA A 552 3.81 -8.39 -14.64
CA ALA A 552 4.29 -8.81 -15.95
C ALA A 552 3.31 -9.76 -16.67
N LEU A 553 2.72 -10.71 -15.93
CA LEU A 553 1.76 -11.68 -16.45
C LEU A 553 0.46 -11.02 -16.91
N LEU A 554 -0.07 -10.07 -16.13
CA LEU A 554 -1.30 -9.35 -16.48
C LEU A 554 -1.05 -8.37 -17.64
N ALA A 555 0.10 -7.70 -17.68
CA ALA A 555 0.43 -6.81 -18.77
C ALA A 555 0.67 -7.53 -20.10
N GLU A 556 1.27 -8.73 -20.10
CA GLU A 556 1.41 -9.55 -21.31
C GLU A 556 0.05 -9.90 -21.93
N ARG A 557 -0.97 -10.06 -21.09
CA ARG A 557 -2.35 -10.31 -21.53
C ARG A 557 -3.08 -9.06 -22.01
N GLY A 558 -2.51 -7.88 -21.81
CA GLY A 558 -3.14 -6.60 -22.11
C GLY A 558 -4.16 -6.15 -21.07
N ASP A 559 -4.12 -6.69 -19.85
CA ASP A 559 -4.94 -6.19 -18.73
C ASP A 559 -4.50 -4.76 -18.36
N SER A 560 -5.44 -3.93 -17.92
CA SER A 560 -5.21 -2.51 -17.59
C SER A 560 -4.33 -2.32 -16.34
N LEU A 561 -3.63 -1.19 -16.23
CA LEU A 561 -2.81 -0.87 -15.06
C LEU A 561 -3.64 -0.82 -13.77
N SER A 562 -4.90 -0.35 -13.85
CA SER A 562 -5.82 -0.43 -12.72
C SER A 562 -6.12 -1.88 -12.32
N GLU A 563 -6.42 -2.77 -13.28
CA GLU A 563 -6.64 -4.19 -12.99
C GLU A 563 -5.45 -4.85 -12.30
N ILE A 564 -4.23 -4.52 -12.74
CA ILE A 564 -2.99 -4.97 -12.09
C ILE A 564 -2.93 -4.47 -10.65
N GLY A 565 -3.17 -3.18 -10.43
CA GLY A 565 -3.21 -2.58 -9.10
C GLY A 565 -4.22 -3.25 -8.17
N ARG A 566 -5.42 -3.56 -8.67
CA ARG A 566 -6.48 -4.25 -7.91
C ARG A 566 -6.10 -5.69 -7.58
N ALA A 567 -5.52 -6.42 -8.52
CA ALA A 567 -5.08 -7.79 -8.30
C ALA A 567 -3.99 -7.85 -7.21
N VAL A 568 -2.99 -6.97 -7.29
CA VAL A 568 -1.89 -6.87 -6.31
C VAL A 568 -2.40 -6.42 -4.93
N MET A 569 -3.38 -5.50 -4.88
CA MET A 569 -4.01 -5.05 -3.62
C MET A 569 -4.58 -6.21 -2.79
N GLY A 570 -4.99 -7.32 -3.42
CA GLY A 570 -5.50 -8.51 -2.73
C GLY A 570 -4.59 -9.01 -1.61
N TYR A 571 -3.26 -8.89 -1.78
CA TYR A 571 -2.28 -9.19 -0.75
C TYR A 571 -2.49 -8.37 0.53
N GLY A 572 -2.55 -7.03 0.39
CA GLY A 572 -2.66 -6.13 1.53
C GLY A 572 -4.01 -6.31 2.25
N VAL A 573 -5.10 -6.48 1.49
CA VAL A 573 -6.44 -6.69 2.06
C VAL A 573 -6.48 -7.98 2.87
N ALA A 574 -6.04 -9.10 2.29
CA ALA A 574 -6.02 -10.38 2.97
C ALA A 574 -5.11 -10.34 4.20
N ALA A 575 -3.93 -9.73 4.10
CA ALA A 575 -3.00 -9.61 5.21
C ALA A 575 -3.59 -8.78 6.36
N ALA A 576 -4.22 -7.64 6.06
CA ALA A 576 -4.83 -6.76 7.06
C ALA A 576 -6.00 -7.43 7.80
N VAL A 577 -6.86 -8.17 7.08
CA VAL A 577 -8.02 -8.86 7.66
C VAL A 577 -7.59 -10.06 8.50
N CYS A 578 -6.62 -10.86 8.01
CA CYS A 578 -6.22 -12.10 8.66
C CYS A 578 -5.24 -11.90 9.83
N ALA A 579 -4.41 -10.86 9.83
CA ALA A 579 -3.43 -10.60 10.87
C ALA A 579 -3.98 -10.63 12.31
N PRO A 580 -5.06 -9.90 12.68
CA PRO A 580 -5.59 -9.95 14.04
C PRO A 580 -6.18 -11.31 14.42
N LEU A 581 -6.73 -12.05 13.45
CA LEU A 581 -7.29 -13.38 13.67
C LEU A 581 -6.18 -14.39 13.96
N PHE A 582 -5.12 -14.38 13.15
CA PHE A 582 -3.98 -15.26 13.33
C PHE A 582 -3.15 -14.92 14.56
N ALA A 583 -3.01 -13.64 14.93
CA ALA A 583 -2.36 -13.25 16.17
C ALA A 583 -3.04 -13.91 17.40
N ARG A 584 -4.38 -13.90 17.46
CA ARG A 584 -5.15 -14.57 18.52
C ARG A 584 -5.01 -16.09 18.46
N TRP A 585 -5.01 -16.65 17.26
CA TRP A 585 -4.89 -18.09 17.05
C TRP A 585 -3.52 -18.59 17.53
N VAL A 586 -2.42 -17.97 17.08
CA VAL A 586 -1.05 -18.35 17.50
C VAL A 586 -0.90 -18.25 19.02
N GLN A 587 -1.44 -17.20 19.64
CA GLN A 587 -1.42 -17.05 21.10
C GLN A 587 -2.22 -18.14 21.83
N ARG A 588 -3.36 -18.56 21.28
CA ARG A 588 -4.21 -19.60 21.89
C ARG A 588 -3.58 -20.98 21.85
N TRP A 589 -2.91 -21.32 20.75
CA TRP A 589 -2.32 -22.65 20.55
C TRP A 589 -0.86 -22.75 21.00
N ASN A 590 -0.21 -21.61 21.26
CA ASN A 590 1.19 -21.53 21.71
C ASN A 590 2.18 -22.34 20.84
N ALA A 591 1.92 -22.42 19.53
CA ALA A 591 2.70 -23.21 18.58
C ALA A 591 3.26 -22.34 17.44
N PRO A 592 4.20 -21.41 17.72
CA PRO A 592 4.66 -20.43 16.74
C PRO A 592 5.44 -21.07 15.57
N GLY A 593 6.19 -22.17 15.80
CA GLY A 593 6.89 -22.88 14.71
C GLY A 593 5.93 -23.50 13.68
N PHE A 594 4.89 -24.19 14.17
CA PHE A 594 3.84 -24.76 13.31
C PHE A 594 3.10 -23.68 12.53
N ALA A 595 2.69 -22.61 13.21
CA ALA A 595 2.05 -21.47 12.57
C ALA A 595 2.91 -20.85 11.46
N PHE A 596 4.21 -20.67 11.71
CA PHE A 596 5.14 -20.13 10.74
C PHE A 596 5.25 -21.03 9.50
N GLY A 597 5.45 -22.33 9.68
CA GLY A 597 5.52 -23.31 8.58
C GLY A 597 4.21 -23.37 7.78
N LEU A 598 3.06 -23.41 8.45
CA LEU A 598 1.75 -23.38 7.80
C LEU A 598 1.56 -22.11 6.97
N GLY A 599 2.01 -20.96 7.47
CA GLY A 599 1.99 -19.70 6.73
C GLY A 599 2.78 -19.78 5.42
N CYS A 600 3.97 -20.37 5.44
CA CYS A 600 4.79 -20.56 4.24
C CYS A 600 4.12 -21.52 3.24
N VAL A 601 3.50 -22.60 3.72
CA VAL A 601 2.74 -23.54 2.87
C VAL A 601 1.56 -22.83 2.21
N LEU A 602 0.77 -22.07 2.97
CA LEU A 602 -0.38 -21.32 2.44
C LEU A 602 0.05 -20.28 1.40
N ALA A 603 1.17 -19.59 1.64
CA ALA A 603 1.73 -18.64 0.68
C ALA A 603 2.12 -19.33 -0.65
N GLY A 604 2.78 -20.48 -0.59
CA GLY A 604 3.18 -21.22 -1.79
C GLY A 604 1.99 -21.86 -2.55
N LEU A 605 1.05 -22.49 -1.82
CA LEU A 605 -0.17 -23.07 -2.41
C LEU A 605 -1.06 -21.99 -3.04
N GLY A 606 -1.03 -20.77 -2.52
CA GLY A 606 -1.76 -19.63 -3.07
C GLY A 606 -1.42 -19.34 -4.54
N LEU A 607 -0.24 -19.72 -5.03
CA LEU A 607 0.18 -19.47 -6.42
C LEU A 607 -0.33 -20.50 -7.43
N ILE A 608 -0.79 -21.67 -6.98
CA ILE A 608 -1.25 -22.77 -7.86
C ILE A 608 -2.37 -22.36 -8.83
N PRO A 609 -3.40 -21.58 -8.43
CA PRO A 609 -4.50 -21.21 -9.33
C PRO A 609 -4.07 -20.43 -10.57
N VAL A 610 -2.93 -19.71 -10.53
CA VAL A 610 -2.42 -18.92 -11.67
C VAL A 610 -2.05 -19.81 -12.86
N LEU A 611 -1.64 -21.05 -12.61
CA LEU A 611 -1.26 -22.00 -13.65
C LEU A 611 -2.45 -22.38 -14.56
N PHE A 612 -3.61 -22.61 -13.95
CA PHE A 612 -4.76 -23.20 -14.65
C PHE A 612 -5.52 -22.18 -15.48
N ALA A 613 -5.59 -20.92 -15.01
CA ALA A 613 -6.32 -19.87 -15.69
C ALA A 613 -5.64 -18.51 -15.41
N PRO A 614 -4.53 -18.16 -16.08
CA PRO A 614 -3.85 -16.89 -15.84
C PRO A 614 -4.78 -15.72 -16.20
N GLY A 615 -5.05 -14.85 -15.23
CA GLY A 615 -5.92 -13.69 -15.39
C GLY A 615 -6.06 -12.85 -14.12
N PRO A 616 -6.74 -11.70 -14.17
CA PRO A 616 -6.78 -10.74 -13.05
C PRO A 616 -7.38 -11.35 -11.78
N TYR A 617 -8.39 -12.22 -11.90
CA TYR A 617 -9.03 -12.87 -10.76
C TYR A 617 -8.17 -13.96 -10.11
N THR A 618 -7.41 -14.73 -10.89
CA THR A 618 -6.51 -15.76 -10.34
C THR A 618 -5.26 -15.14 -9.73
N VAL A 619 -4.75 -14.03 -10.30
CA VAL A 619 -3.68 -13.23 -9.68
C VAL A 619 -4.18 -12.55 -8.41
N LEU A 620 -5.42 -12.07 -8.36
CA LEU A 620 -6.04 -11.56 -7.12
C LEU A 620 -6.12 -12.66 -6.06
N LEU A 621 -6.60 -13.85 -6.41
CA LEU A 621 -6.67 -15.00 -5.50
C LEU A 621 -5.29 -15.40 -4.98
N ALA A 622 -4.29 -15.41 -5.86
CA ALA A 622 -2.91 -15.72 -5.49
C ALA A 622 -2.28 -14.67 -4.59
N SER A 623 -2.51 -13.39 -4.89
CA SER A 623 -2.09 -12.27 -4.04
C SER A 623 -2.75 -12.35 -2.67
N ALA A 624 -4.05 -12.65 -2.61
CA ALA A 624 -4.78 -12.87 -1.36
C ALA A 624 -4.22 -14.07 -0.58
N GLY A 625 -3.95 -15.20 -1.24
CA GLY A 625 -3.32 -16.38 -0.63
C GLY A 625 -1.94 -16.08 -0.03
N LEU A 626 -1.10 -15.32 -0.74
CA LEU A 626 0.16 -14.79 -0.20
C LEU A 626 -0.08 -13.89 1.01
N GLY A 627 -1.12 -13.04 0.98
CA GLY A 627 -1.49 -12.17 2.09
C GLY A 627 -1.91 -12.94 3.34
N VAL A 628 -2.73 -13.98 3.19
CA VAL A 628 -3.13 -14.89 4.27
C VAL A 628 -1.90 -15.59 4.86
N GLY A 629 -1.06 -16.19 4.00
CA GLY A 629 0.16 -16.85 4.45
C GLY A 629 1.09 -15.89 5.21
N GLN A 630 1.34 -14.70 4.65
CA GLN A 630 2.20 -13.69 5.26
C GLN A 630 1.65 -13.16 6.58
N ALA A 631 0.33 -13.03 6.74
CA ALA A 631 -0.28 -12.63 8.01
C ALA A 631 -0.04 -13.65 9.12
N LEU A 632 -0.09 -14.94 8.79
CA LEU A 632 0.21 -16.01 9.74
C LEU A 632 1.70 -16.04 10.10
N LEU A 633 2.59 -15.94 9.09
CA LEU A 633 4.03 -15.78 9.28
C LEU A 633 4.36 -14.60 10.23
N ALA A 634 3.82 -13.42 9.94
CA ALA A 634 4.08 -12.20 10.71
C ALA A 634 3.59 -12.32 12.17
N SER A 635 2.48 -13.02 12.39
CA SER A 635 1.94 -13.27 13.73
C SER A 635 2.81 -14.24 14.55
N ALA A 636 3.50 -15.17 13.88
CA ALA A 636 4.35 -16.18 14.50
C ALA A 636 5.84 -15.76 14.63
N GLN A 637 6.27 -14.76 13.87
CA GLN A 637 7.68 -14.37 13.75
C GLN A 637 8.31 -13.96 15.08
N ALA A 638 7.72 -13.01 15.81
CA ALA A 638 8.28 -12.52 17.08
C ALA A 638 8.40 -13.62 18.16
N PRO A 639 7.34 -14.41 18.46
CA PRO A 639 7.47 -15.48 19.45
C PRO A 639 8.43 -16.59 19.01
N LEU A 640 8.50 -16.91 17.71
CA LEU A 640 9.45 -17.90 17.21
C LEU A 640 10.90 -17.43 17.32
N LEU A 641 11.15 -16.17 16.98
CA LEU A 641 12.48 -15.56 17.09
C LEU A 641 12.94 -15.47 18.55
N ALA A 642 12.00 -15.23 19.49
CA ALA A 642 12.29 -15.23 20.91
C ALA A 642 12.70 -16.62 21.45
N LEU A 643 12.17 -17.70 20.87
CA LEU A 643 12.55 -19.08 21.22
C LEU A 643 13.92 -19.45 20.63
N VAL A 644 14.06 -19.31 19.31
CA VAL A 644 15.27 -19.73 18.58
C VAL A 644 16.47 -18.83 18.91
N GLY A 645 16.22 -17.55 19.14
CA GLY A 645 17.24 -16.55 19.43
C GLY A 645 17.50 -16.30 20.90
N ARG A 646 16.95 -17.08 21.84
CA ARG A 646 16.98 -16.78 23.29
C ARG A 646 18.38 -16.38 23.79
N ASP A 647 19.40 -17.17 23.51
CA ASP A 647 20.78 -16.92 23.98
C ASP A 647 21.39 -15.67 23.32
N ALA A 648 21.11 -15.46 22.04
CA ALA A 648 21.57 -14.29 21.31
C ALA A 648 20.84 -13.01 21.74
N ILE A 649 19.56 -13.11 22.10
CA ILE A 649 18.75 -11.99 22.62
C ILE A 649 19.27 -11.61 24.01
N ALA A 650 19.57 -12.59 24.87
CA ALA A 650 20.16 -12.35 26.19
C ALA A 650 21.52 -11.64 26.08
N ALA A 651 22.34 -11.99 25.07
CA ALA A 651 23.65 -11.40 24.87
C ALA A 651 23.64 -10.02 24.16
N ARG A 652 22.69 -9.75 23.25
CA ARG A 652 22.79 -8.66 22.24
C ARG A 652 21.58 -7.74 22.19
N GLY A 653 20.54 -8.07 22.93
CA GLY A 653 19.24 -7.44 22.86
C GLY A 653 18.42 -7.89 21.63
N GLU A 654 17.11 -7.92 21.82
CA GLU A 654 16.10 -8.36 20.85
C GLU A 654 16.18 -7.62 19.50
N ARG A 655 16.54 -6.34 19.55
CA ARG A 655 16.64 -5.47 18.36
C ARG A 655 17.72 -5.95 17.39
N SER A 656 18.91 -6.26 17.90
CA SER A 656 20.05 -6.68 17.07
C SER A 656 19.75 -7.98 16.32
N VAL A 657 19.12 -8.94 17.00
CA VAL A 657 18.69 -10.22 16.41
C VAL A 657 17.61 -10.02 15.35
N THR A 658 16.65 -9.12 15.61
CA THR A 658 15.58 -8.78 14.65
C THR A 658 16.14 -8.12 13.38
N ASP A 659 17.13 -7.24 13.51
CA ASP A 659 17.75 -6.57 12.36
C ASP A 659 18.49 -7.58 11.46
N VAL A 660 19.25 -8.52 12.04
CA VAL A 660 19.91 -9.60 11.28
C VAL A 660 18.88 -10.47 10.55
N TYR A 661 17.81 -10.87 11.26
CA TYR A 661 16.73 -11.65 10.66
C TYR A 661 16.11 -10.93 9.45
N ARG A 662 15.79 -9.64 9.59
CA ARG A 662 15.20 -8.83 8.51
C ARG A 662 16.16 -8.61 7.34
N SER A 663 17.46 -8.46 7.59
CA SER A 663 18.44 -8.41 6.50
C SER A 663 18.40 -9.67 5.64
N ILE A 664 18.28 -10.85 6.26
CA ILE A 664 18.17 -12.12 5.52
C ILE A 664 16.85 -12.19 4.74
N GLU A 665 15.75 -11.71 5.31
CA GLU A 665 14.47 -11.55 4.60
C GLU A 665 14.62 -10.70 3.33
N TYR A 666 15.37 -9.58 3.40
CA TYR A 666 15.62 -8.73 2.23
C TYR A 666 16.56 -9.37 1.21
N VAL A 667 17.50 -10.23 1.62
CA VAL A 667 18.32 -11.03 0.68
C VAL A 667 17.42 -12.00 -0.11
N GLY A 668 16.50 -12.69 0.57
CA GLY A 668 15.49 -13.52 -0.09
C GLY A 668 14.62 -12.70 -1.04
N ALA A 669 14.14 -11.53 -0.60
CA ALA A 669 13.38 -10.60 -1.43
C ALA A 669 14.14 -10.12 -2.67
N ALA A 670 15.46 -9.91 -2.57
CA ALA A 670 16.31 -9.53 -3.70
C ALA A 670 16.52 -10.67 -4.69
N ALA A 671 16.58 -11.92 -4.23
CA ALA A 671 16.66 -13.08 -5.11
C ALA A 671 15.33 -13.36 -5.86
N GLY A 672 14.20 -12.94 -5.29
CA GLY A 672 12.85 -13.19 -5.81
C GLY A 672 12.62 -12.81 -7.26
N PRO A 673 12.74 -11.53 -7.64
CA PRO A 673 12.49 -11.11 -9.02
C PRO A 673 13.44 -11.76 -10.03
N LEU A 674 14.71 -11.98 -9.68
CA LEU A 674 15.65 -12.68 -10.56
C LEU A 674 15.25 -14.14 -10.77
N ALA A 675 14.86 -14.85 -9.71
CA ALA A 675 14.35 -16.21 -9.80
C ALA A 675 13.05 -16.27 -10.62
N ALA A 676 12.17 -15.27 -10.46
CA ALA A 676 10.94 -15.14 -11.23
C ALA A 676 11.21 -14.88 -12.72
N ALA A 677 12.17 -14.01 -13.07
CA ALA A 677 12.56 -13.74 -14.44
C ALA A 677 13.24 -14.95 -15.11
N ALA A 678 14.08 -15.68 -14.37
CA ALA A 678 14.66 -16.94 -14.83
C ALA A 678 13.57 -17.99 -15.10
N GLY A 679 12.63 -18.15 -14.17
CA GLY A 679 11.48 -19.03 -14.34
C GLY A 679 10.58 -18.62 -15.51
N ALA A 680 10.36 -17.31 -15.71
CA ALA A 680 9.55 -16.79 -16.81
C ALA A 680 10.21 -17.05 -18.16
N SER A 681 11.54 -16.91 -18.23
CA SER A 681 12.31 -17.22 -19.43
C SER A 681 12.30 -18.71 -19.79
N ALA A 682 12.22 -19.59 -18.78
CA ALA A 682 12.26 -21.04 -18.97
C ALA A 682 10.87 -21.68 -19.20
N PHE A 683 9.84 -21.22 -18.50
CA PHE A 683 8.53 -21.88 -18.41
C PHE A 683 7.35 -20.94 -18.72
N GLY A 684 7.61 -19.69 -19.12
CA GLY A 684 6.59 -18.63 -19.22
C GLY A 684 6.16 -18.11 -17.84
N TYR A 685 5.43 -17.00 -17.79
CA TYR A 685 5.07 -16.37 -16.51
C TYR A 685 4.19 -17.25 -15.62
N ALA A 686 3.22 -17.99 -16.20
CA ALA A 686 2.37 -18.90 -15.43
C ALA A 686 3.18 -20.08 -14.85
N GLY A 687 4.11 -20.64 -15.62
CA GLY A 687 5.02 -21.70 -15.16
C GLY A 687 5.99 -21.21 -14.08
N ALA A 688 6.46 -19.97 -14.19
CA ALA A 688 7.30 -19.33 -13.16
C ALA A 688 6.54 -19.16 -11.83
N ALA A 689 5.25 -18.82 -11.88
CA ALA A 689 4.42 -18.66 -10.69
C ALA A 689 4.30 -20.00 -9.94
N LEU A 690 4.07 -21.08 -10.68
CA LEU A 690 4.05 -22.44 -10.13
C LEU A 690 5.41 -22.82 -9.55
N ALA A 691 6.51 -22.56 -10.25
CA ALA A 691 7.86 -22.89 -9.78
C ALA A 691 8.19 -22.18 -8.45
N LEU A 692 7.85 -20.90 -8.32
CA LEU A 692 7.99 -20.15 -7.07
C LEU A 692 7.10 -20.73 -5.96
N GLY A 693 5.83 -21.04 -6.27
CA GLY A 693 4.91 -21.64 -5.31
C GLY A 693 5.39 -23.00 -4.80
N ALA A 694 5.80 -23.87 -5.71
CA ALA A 694 6.39 -25.17 -5.41
C ALA A 694 7.65 -25.03 -4.55
N PHE A 695 8.58 -24.16 -4.94
CA PHE A 695 9.78 -23.86 -4.15
C PHE A 695 9.44 -23.40 -2.73
N GLY A 696 8.47 -22.49 -2.58
CA GLY A 696 8.01 -22.01 -1.27
C GLY A 696 7.41 -23.12 -0.41
N THR A 697 6.53 -23.95 -0.99
CA THR A 697 5.91 -25.07 -0.27
C THR A 697 6.92 -26.14 0.14
N VAL A 698 7.84 -26.54 -0.76
CA VAL A 698 8.89 -27.52 -0.45
C VAL A 698 9.80 -26.98 0.64
N SER A 699 10.22 -25.72 0.55
CA SER A 699 11.04 -25.07 1.59
C SER A 699 10.32 -25.04 2.94
N ALA A 700 9.01 -24.78 2.95
CA ALA A 700 8.18 -24.81 4.15
C ALA A 700 8.06 -26.21 4.78
N VAL A 701 7.92 -27.25 3.95
CA VAL A 701 7.88 -28.65 4.41
C VAL A 701 9.22 -29.06 4.99
N LEU A 702 10.33 -28.69 4.35
CA LEU A 702 11.68 -28.91 4.87
C LEU A 702 11.89 -28.20 6.21
N PHE A 703 11.44 -26.96 6.33
CA PHE A 703 11.44 -26.23 7.60
C PHE A 703 10.64 -26.98 8.67
N GLY A 704 9.41 -27.40 8.37
CA GLY A 704 8.56 -28.14 9.31
C GLY A 704 9.19 -29.46 9.75
N ALA A 705 9.73 -30.24 8.82
CA ALA A 705 10.41 -31.49 9.11
C ALA A 705 11.66 -31.28 9.99
N ALA A 706 12.50 -30.32 9.63
CA ALA A 706 13.70 -30.01 10.40
C ALA A 706 13.37 -29.48 11.81
N PHE A 707 12.30 -28.69 11.94
CA PHE A 707 11.85 -28.17 13.23
C PHE A 707 11.22 -29.24 14.13
N LEU A 708 10.56 -30.25 13.55
CA LEU A 708 10.10 -31.44 14.27
C LEU A 708 11.27 -32.30 14.79
N ILE A 709 12.38 -32.36 14.05
CA ILE A 709 13.57 -33.15 14.42
C ILE A 709 14.41 -32.44 15.50
N LEU A 710 14.61 -31.12 15.38
CA LEU A 710 15.54 -30.37 16.25
C LEU A 710 14.90 -29.76 17.50
N GLY A 711 13.56 -29.80 17.60
CA GLY A 711 12.81 -29.17 18.68
C GLY A 711 12.82 -27.64 18.66
N ALA A 712 11.83 -27.03 19.34
CA ALA A 712 11.67 -25.58 19.44
C ALA A 712 12.56 -24.93 20.52
N SER A 713 13.05 -25.72 21.48
CA SER A 713 13.92 -25.33 22.58
C SER A 713 15.07 -26.33 22.72
N PRO A 714 16.24 -25.93 23.25
CA PRO A 714 17.26 -26.89 23.69
C PRO A 714 16.64 -27.85 24.70
N GLU A 715 16.82 -29.15 24.51
CA GLU A 715 16.56 -30.13 25.56
C GLU A 715 17.71 -30.07 26.57
N ASP A 716 17.47 -30.39 27.85
CA ASP A 716 18.52 -30.34 28.88
C ASP A 716 19.71 -31.26 28.54
N ASP A 717 19.51 -32.28 27.69
CA ASP A 717 20.54 -33.18 27.16
C ASP A 717 21.52 -32.49 26.18
N ASP A 718 21.11 -31.41 25.50
CA ASP A 718 21.99 -30.61 24.63
C ASP A 718 23.09 -29.88 25.44
N ALA A 719 22.81 -29.57 26.71
CA ALA A 719 23.76 -28.93 27.62
C ALA A 719 24.81 -29.91 28.16
N ALA A 720 24.47 -31.21 28.27
CA ALA A 720 25.39 -32.25 28.75
C ALA A 720 26.53 -32.54 27.76
N PHE A 721 26.32 -32.30 26.46
CA PHE A 721 27.34 -32.47 25.41
C PHE A 721 28.22 -31.23 25.17
N ALA A 722 27.90 -30.10 25.80
CA ALA A 722 28.56 -28.81 25.57
C ALA A 722 29.47 -28.35 26.73
N ALA A 723 29.68 -29.15 27.77
CA ALA A 723 30.64 -28.84 28.82
C ALA A 723 32.06 -29.26 28.37
N PRO A 724 32.99 -28.32 28.13
CA PRO A 724 34.40 -28.65 28.25
C PRO A 724 34.74 -28.80 29.74
N ASP A 725 35.57 -29.80 30.06
CA ASP A 725 36.21 -29.97 31.36
C ASP A 725 36.92 -28.67 31.78
N GLU A 726 36.28 -27.84 32.62
CA GLU A 726 36.98 -26.81 33.37
C GLU A 726 36.96 -27.17 34.86
N GLU A 727 38.08 -27.76 35.24
CA GLU A 727 38.55 -27.99 36.58
C GLU A 727 38.41 -26.73 37.44
N SER A 728 37.76 -26.91 38.58
CA SER A 728 37.56 -25.97 39.67
C SER A 728 38.84 -25.24 40.11
N ALA A 729 38.78 -23.91 40.20
CA ALA A 729 39.62 -23.12 41.11
C ALA A 729 38.73 -22.25 42.02
N PRO A 730 38.86 -22.34 43.35
CA PRO A 730 37.93 -21.68 44.27
C PRO A 730 38.29 -20.20 44.45
N CYS A 731 37.28 -19.33 44.37
CA CYS A 731 37.39 -17.97 44.88
C CYS A 731 37.55 -17.99 46.41
N SER A 732 38.59 -17.31 46.89
CA SER A 732 38.76 -16.93 48.31
C SER A 732 38.35 -15.45 48.47
N PRO A 733 38.03 -15.00 49.69
CA PRO A 733 36.91 -14.09 50.00
C PRO A 733 37.08 -12.62 49.57
#